data_AF-A0A088RPW9-F1
#
_entry.id   AF-A0A088RPW9-F1
#
_cell.length_a   1.000
_cell.length_b   1.000
_cell.length_c   1.000
_cell.angle_alpha   90.00
_cell.angle_beta   90.00
_cell.angle_gamma   90.00
#
_symmetry.space_group_name_H-M   'P 1'
#
loop_
_entity.id
_entity.type
_entity.pdbx_description
1 polymer ?
#
loop_
_entity_poly.entity_id
_entity_poly.type
_entity_poly.pdbx_seq_one_letter_code
_entity_poly.pdbx_strand_id
1 'polypeptide(L)'
;MRRRVVGSEGLKGHVGAAAPIWRSRQSRRTFLAVLLLPIALLAVGCLLLILNRIADNGSTPASVKDFAMDDAWWNPDNRQEEWQRALLYSEQLNLPASHSLAINQVFFISCNRHDLSQLYWAYMAVAAQCEMLSRVNATAAPPCRKLYAGLSPLIPTANAAAPSSERHRRMADTDEGAWAEEVPLGACGSVYDSPKAAMQRLRYRWTPPPGLLLDETPPPVHPHPGPERRFQSAPRGAAYSASVPVDALIWLGDAIYADKIPDGKSTQSLLFPHTNSMVEVERFWKIQRDALEYNAFIDSCVAGGDNVDWNLHSPNQRFLSAAESNRTRVMQASPDAYPKVWGTWDDHDMGMNDAGREYPNRNSTQAFFLDFLRAPSSDPRWHREGVYGAYTTDFSDVVDDTKGWGTPVRLLMQQLYEHAICAVLLDARSFRDSPNATHAGDAIGAEQWVWFEESLKNYTTPTQDGRERCAMVLIGSGIQFMLDEKPAENWAAFPRSRDRLLGLLRAYRVERVAFITGDVHMGELGADFTEHAIGEVFGYPIVEVTSSGLTHSANMYFLPTLMPLLFPSSRRVGLYVGENFGALRLSIDLHHLPSIRSYLTDIERAMGTGAAANESAARSPTPQWRREARAAVEQVLNATFTIFSIPNGGQPVYRLNFPLSMLTYAHGPAYRDARVNAVHGSVHKEPTTSPTAPKENGGYEAANGGTERTPSLSLRSTLTLTNGTITHIAHYKDTEPAPFITWSARQFQYYVFTTFSVSETLKAMILLDALVVVLVLLLLILRLYRCLWRQRSSGDRLPHCNVEASPHASPMMRGRNKTRRGS
;
A
#
# COMPACT_ATOMS: atom_id res chain seq x y z
N MET A 1 -0.94 -53.69 -38.25
CA MET A 1 0.12 -53.27 -39.20
C MET A 1 0.29 -51.76 -39.04
N ARG A 2 1.25 -51.26 -38.23
CA ARG A 2 2.60 -50.73 -38.60
C ARG A 2 2.54 -49.70 -39.75
N ARG A 3 2.89 -48.41 -39.63
CA ARG A 3 4.18 -47.74 -39.27
C ARG A 3 3.89 -46.27 -38.86
N ARG A 4 4.50 -45.64 -37.84
CA ARG A 4 5.91 -45.23 -37.54
C ARG A 4 6.37 -43.93 -38.24
N VAL A 5 6.44 -42.84 -37.48
CA VAL A 5 7.42 -41.72 -37.56
C VAL A 5 7.71 -41.35 -36.09
N VAL A 6 8.72 -41.96 -35.46
CA VAL A 6 10.09 -41.47 -35.23
C VAL A 6 10.13 -40.07 -34.59
N GLY A 7 10.61 -40.02 -33.34
CA GLY A 7 10.67 -38.82 -32.53
C GLY A 7 11.99 -38.06 -32.62
N SER A 8 11.99 -36.92 -31.93
CA SER A 8 13.17 -36.24 -31.41
C SER A 8 12.84 -35.78 -29.99
N GLU A 9 13.45 -36.50 -29.03
CA GLU A 9 13.78 -36.02 -27.69
C GLU A 9 14.53 -34.68 -27.79
N GLY A 10 14.51 -33.73 -26.86
CA GLY A 10 13.93 -33.63 -25.53
C GLY A 10 14.40 -32.30 -24.93
N LEU A 11 13.65 -31.73 -23.99
CA LEU A 11 14.13 -30.85 -22.91
C LEU A 11 12.91 -30.43 -22.07
N LYS A 12 12.44 -31.36 -21.23
CA LYS A 12 11.63 -31.04 -20.06
C LYS A 12 12.59 -30.66 -18.93
N GLY A 13 12.82 -29.36 -18.73
CA GLY A 13 13.50 -28.85 -17.54
C GLY A 13 12.56 -28.98 -16.33
N HIS A 14 12.87 -29.91 -15.44
CA HIS A 14 12.22 -30.03 -14.13
C HIS A 14 12.73 -28.93 -13.20
N VAL A 15 11.85 -28.04 -12.76
CA VAL A 15 12.03 -27.28 -11.51
C VAL A 15 11.52 -28.19 -10.39
N GLY A 16 12.44 -28.92 -9.77
CA GLY A 16 12.15 -29.81 -8.66
C GLY A 16 12.39 -29.11 -7.33
N ALA A 17 11.32 -28.60 -6.71
CA ALA A 17 11.23 -28.65 -5.26
C ALA A 17 11.02 -30.12 -4.89
N ALA A 18 11.89 -30.69 -4.05
CA ALA A 18 11.78 -32.08 -3.64
C ALA A 18 10.57 -32.27 -2.69
N ALA A 19 9.37 -32.40 -3.27
CA ALA A 19 8.21 -32.94 -2.59
C ALA A 19 8.29 -34.48 -2.59
N PRO A 20 7.93 -35.17 -1.50
CA PRO A 20 7.91 -36.63 -1.49
C PRO A 20 6.90 -37.14 -2.53
N ILE A 21 7.38 -37.96 -3.47
CA ILE A 21 6.56 -38.57 -4.53
C ILE A 21 5.71 -39.68 -3.90
N TRP A 22 4.44 -39.39 -3.60
CA TRP A 22 3.53 -40.40 -3.08
C TRP A 22 2.76 -41.09 -4.21
N ARG A 23 3.05 -42.38 -4.43
CA ARG A 23 2.55 -43.16 -5.57
C ARG A 23 1.18 -43.85 -5.36
N SER A 24 0.39 -43.54 -4.33
CA SER A 24 -0.88 -44.26 -4.10
C SER A 24 -2.08 -43.35 -3.80
N ARG A 25 -3.28 -43.80 -4.19
CA ARG A 25 -4.57 -43.15 -3.84
C ARG A 25 -4.79 -43.08 -2.32
N GLN A 26 -4.09 -43.91 -1.56
CA GLN A 26 -4.19 -44.04 -0.11
C GLN A 26 -3.38 -42.95 0.61
N SER A 27 -2.22 -42.57 0.09
CA SER A 27 -1.40 -41.47 0.65
C SER A 27 -2.09 -40.11 0.58
N ARG A 28 -2.85 -39.85 -0.51
CA ARG A 28 -3.65 -38.63 -0.68
C ARG A 28 -4.77 -38.51 0.35
N ARG A 29 -5.40 -39.63 0.74
CA ARG A 29 -6.46 -39.65 1.76
C ARG A 29 -5.92 -39.40 3.16
N THR A 30 -4.77 -39.98 3.51
CA THR A 30 -4.09 -39.70 4.78
C THR A 30 -3.60 -38.25 4.88
N PHE A 31 -3.13 -37.65 3.77
CA PHE A 31 -2.70 -36.25 3.76
C PHE A 31 -3.85 -35.27 4.00
N LEU A 32 -4.99 -35.45 3.31
CA LEU A 32 -6.22 -34.68 3.54
C LEU A 32 -6.75 -34.84 4.97
N ALA A 33 -6.70 -36.05 5.53
CA ALA A 33 -7.13 -36.30 6.91
C ALA A 33 -6.23 -35.64 7.96
N VAL A 34 -4.92 -35.52 7.70
CA VAL A 34 -3.94 -34.88 8.60
C VAL A 34 -4.03 -33.34 8.54
N LEU A 35 -4.48 -32.77 7.42
CA LEU A 35 -4.67 -31.31 7.27
C LEU A 35 -6.01 -30.81 7.82
N LEU A 36 -7.08 -31.60 7.72
CA LEU A 36 -8.41 -31.24 8.22
C LEU A 36 -8.54 -31.36 9.75
N LEU A 37 -7.77 -32.26 10.38
CA LEU A 37 -7.89 -32.53 11.83
C LEU A 37 -7.49 -31.33 12.72
N PRO A 38 -6.36 -30.63 12.49
CA PRO A 38 -5.94 -29.50 13.32
C PRO A 38 -6.85 -28.29 13.18
N ILE A 39 -7.35 -28.03 11.97
CA ILE A 39 -8.25 -26.90 11.67
C ILE A 39 -9.63 -27.15 12.28
N ALA A 40 -10.14 -28.38 12.19
CA ALA A 40 -11.38 -28.77 12.88
C ALA A 40 -11.25 -28.68 14.41
N LEU A 41 -10.11 -29.03 15.00
CA LEU A 41 -9.87 -28.90 16.44
C LEU A 41 -9.79 -27.43 16.90
N LEU A 42 -9.18 -26.55 16.11
CA LEU A 42 -9.16 -25.10 16.35
C LEU A 42 -10.56 -24.48 16.23
N ALA A 43 -11.33 -24.86 15.22
CA ALA A 43 -12.71 -24.40 15.05
C ALA A 43 -13.61 -24.85 16.21
N VAL A 44 -13.47 -26.09 16.68
CA VAL A 44 -14.18 -26.61 17.86
C VAL A 44 -13.73 -25.88 19.13
N GLY A 45 -12.43 -25.56 19.29
CA GLY A 45 -11.93 -24.77 20.41
C GLY A 45 -12.52 -23.34 20.46
N CYS A 46 -12.56 -22.64 19.32
CA CYS A 46 -13.17 -21.31 19.22
C CYS A 46 -14.68 -21.35 19.48
N LEU A 47 -15.39 -22.37 18.98
CA LEU A 47 -16.82 -22.53 19.20
C LEU A 47 -17.13 -22.81 20.69
N LEU A 48 -16.30 -23.60 21.38
CA LEU A 48 -16.43 -23.85 22.80
C LEU A 48 -16.18 -22.60 23.65
N LEU A 49 -15.23 -21.74 23.27
CA LEU A 49 -14.96 -20.46 23.94
C LEU A 49 -16.12 -19.45 23.76
N ILE A 50 -16.73 -19.42 22.57
CA ILE A 50 -17.90 -18.58 22.29
C ILE A 50 -19.12 -19.06 23.09
N LEU A 51 -19.36 -20.37 23.12
CA LEU A 51 -20.46 -20.96 23.89
C LEU A 51 -20.30 -20.77 25.40
N ASN A 52 -19.06 -20.80 25.92
CA ASN A 52 -18.79 -20.56 27.33
C ASN A 52 -19.05 -19.10 27.73
N ARG A 53 -18.89 -18.13 26.81
CA ARG A 53 -19.23 -16.71 27.05
C ARG A 53 -20.72 -16.40 26.92
N ILE A 54 -21.45 -17.12 26.07
CA ILE A 54 -22.91 -16.92 25.92
C ILE A 54 -23.67 -17.43 27.16
N ALA A 55 -23.12 -18.41 27.87
CA ALA A 55 -23.70 -18.95 29.10
C ALA A 55 -23.61 -18.00 30.33
N ASP A 56 -22.80 -16.93 30.26
CA ASP A 56 -22.52 -16.02 31.39
C ASP A 56 -23.24 -14.66 31.31
N ASN A 57 -24.23 -14.50 30.42
CA ASN A 57 -24.91 -13.21 30.23
C ASN A 57 -25.94 -12.90 31.33
N GLY A 58 -25.42 -12.35 32.42
CA GLY A 58 -26.14 -11.62 33.46
C GLY A 58 -25.47 -10.30 33.83
N SER A 59 -24.87 -9.58 32.88
CA SER A 59 -24.47 -8.17 33.06
C SER A 59 -24.28 -7.46 31.71
N THR A 60 -24.50 -6.15 31.74
CA THR A 60 -24.48 -5.16 30.63
C THR A 60 -23.42 -5.41 29.55
N PRO A 61 -23.68 -5.05 28.28
CA PRO A 61 -22.64 -5.11 27.25
C PRO A 61 -21.52 -4.14 27.64
N ALA A 62 -20.40 -4.68 28.12
CA ALA A 62 -19.19 -3.92 28.33
C ALA A 62 -18.87 -3.22 27.01
N SER A 63 -18.88 -1.89 27.05
CA SER A 63 -18.44 -1.06 25.95
C SER A 63 -17.01 -1.48 25.59
N VAL A 64 -16.76 -1.74 24.30
CA VAL A 64 -15.43 -2.08 23.75
C VAL A 64 -14.38 -0.99 24.03
N LYS A 65 -14.76 0.17 24.60
CA LYS A 65 -13.81 1.15 25.15
C LYS A 65 -13.02 0.66 26.36
N ASP A 66 -13.47 -0.38 27.07
CA ASP A 66 -12.73 -0.92 28.23
C ASP A 66 -11.66 -1.97 27.83
N PHE A 67 -11.47 -2.21 26.53
CA PHE A 67 -10.34 -2.99 25.99
C PHE A 67 -9.56 -2.21 24.90
N ALA A 68 -9.83 -0.92 24.76
CA ALA A 68 -9.14 -0.03 23.82
C ALA A 68 -8.17 0.88 24.58
N MET A 69 -7.20 0.29 25.25
CA MET A 69 -5.93 0.93 25.60
C MET A 69 -4.94 -0.15 26.04
N ASP A 70 -3.71 0.03 25.58
CA ASP A 70 -2.53 -0.80 25.84
C ASP A 70 -2.50 -2.14 25.08
N ASP A 71 -1.72 -2.20 24.00
CA ASP A 71 -0.83 -3.33 23.65
C ASP A 71 -0.38 -3.26 22.16
N ALA A 72 0.57 -2.39 21.89
CA ALA A 72 1.68 -2.79 21.03
C ALA A 72 2.71 -3.43 21.98
N TRP A 73 3.02 -4.71 21.78
CA TRP A 73 4.04 -5.51 22.48
C TRP A 73 3.69 -5.96 23.92
N TRP A 74 3.24 -7.21 24.09
CA TRP A 74 3.24 -7.86 25.41
C TRP A 74 4.66 -8.29 25.79
N ASN A 75 5.28 -7.57 26.73
CA ASN A 75 6.46 -8.00 27.49
C ASN A 75 6.15 -7.75 28.98
N PRO A 76 6.10 -8.78 29.84
CA PRO A 76 5.42 -8.73 31.14
C PRO A 76 6.20 -8.05 32.28
N ASP A 77 7.07 -7.08 32.00
CA ASP A 77 7.81 -6.35 33.03
C ASP A 77 7.30 -4.91 33.24
N ASN A 78 7.28 -4.53 34.52
CA ASN A 78 6.89 -3.31 35.27
C ASN A 78 7.06 -1.90 34.62
N ARG A 79 6.87 -1.75 33.31
CA ARG A 79 7.23 -0.54 32.52
C ARG A 79 6.09 0.45 32.29
N GLN A 80 4.96 0.34 32.97
CA GLN A 80 3.77 1.16 32.67
C GLN A 80 4.01 2.68 32.82
N GLU A 81 4.87 3.12 33.75
CA GLU A 81 5.30 4.52 33.85
C GLU A 81 6.30 4.93 32.74
N GLU A 82 7.12 3.99 32.24
CA GLU A 82 7.96 4.22 31.05
C GLU A 82 7.10 4.32 29.79
N TRP A 83 5.98 3.60 29.71
CA TRP A 83 5.00 3.65 28.62
C TRP A 83 4.22 4.97 28.57
N GLN A 84 3.80 5.52 29.72
CA GLN A 84 3.20 6.85 29.77
C GLN A 84 4.19 7.96 29.39
N ARG A 85 5.49 7.80 29.73
CA ARG A 85 6.55 8.68 29.22
C ARG A 85 6.83 8.45 27.73
N ALA A 86 6.67 7.23 27.21
CA ALA A 86 6.80 6.92 25.79
C ALA A 86 5.66 7.51 24.94
N LEU A 87 4.45 7.62 25.49
CA LEU A 87 3.33 8.35 24.87
C LEU A 87 3.64 9.85 24.73
N LEU A 88 4.22 10.47 25.76
CA LEU A 88 4.79 11.83 25.70
C LEU A 88 6.00 11.93 24.74
N TYR A 89 6.75 10.84 24.56
CA TYR A 89 7.84 10.76 23.58
C TYR A 89 7.33 10.54 22.14
N SER A 90 6.12 10.00 21.94
CA SER A 90 5.53 9.74 20.61
C SER A 90 5.21 11.04 19.85
N GLU A 91 4.96 12.14 20.56
CA GLU A 91 4.90 13.49 19.97
C GLU A 91 6.23 13.87 19.30
N GLN A 92 7.38 13.35 19.77
CA GLN A 92 8.69 13.62 19.17
C GLN A 92 9.07 12.64 18.04
N LEU A 93 8.44 11.46 17.99
CA LEU A 93 8.74 10.40 17.01
C LEU A 93 7.95 10.55 15.70
N ASN A 94 6.78 11.16 15.78
CA ASN A 94 5.91 11.38 14.63
C ASN A 94 6.18 12.71 13.90
N LEU A 95 7.06 13.56 14.44
CA LEU A 95 7.42 14.83 13.81
C LEU A 95 8.39 14.63 12.63
N PRO A 96 8.34 15.50 11.61
CA PRO A 96 9.45 15.67 10.68
C PRO A 96 10.77 15.89 11.43
N ALA A 97 11.87 15.36 10.90
CA ALA A 97 13.18 15.57 11.51
C ALA A 97 13.49 17.08 11.63
N SER A 98 14.09 17.51 12.74
CA SER A 98 14.40 18.93 13.00
C SER A 98 15.35 19.56 11.97
N HIS A 99 16.08 18.71 11.28
CA HIS A 99 17.04 19.02 10.23
C HIS A 99 16.54 18.62 8.84
N SER A 100 15.23 18.42 8.64
CA SER A 100 14.66 18.11 7.33
C SER A 100 14.11 19.37 6.65
N LEU A 101 14.36 19.52 5.36
CA LEU A 101 13.70 20.48 4.48
C LEU A 101 12.86 19.70 3.45
N ALA A 102 11.53 19.76 3.56
CA ALA A 102 10.62 19.08 2.65
C ALA A 102 10.57 19.79 1.29
N ILE A 103 10.70 19.05 0.19
CA ILE A 103 10.75 19.63 -1.17
C ILE A 103 9.71 19.06 -2.14
N ASN A 104 9.08 17.93 -1.80
CA ASN A 104 8.04 17.30 -2.59
C ASN A 104 7.22 16.33 -1.73
N GLN A 105 5.93 16.19 -2.01
CA GLN A 105 5.04 15.25 -1.34
C GLN A 105 3.98 14.67 -2.27
N VAL A 106 3.75 13.35 -2.16
CA VAL A 106 2.69 12.61 -2.87
C VAL A 106 1.90 11.79 -1.87
N PHE A 107 0.58 11.82 -1.98
CA PHE A 107 -0.32 10.95 -1.21
C PHE A 107 -0.79 9.78 -2.06
N PHE A 108 -0.95 8.61 -1.45
CA PHE A 108 -1.49 7.43 -2.11
C PHE A 108 -2.47 6.69 -1.20
N ILE A 109 -3.57 6.23 -1.78
CA ILE A 109 -4.75 5.73 -1.06
C ILE A 109 -5.46 4.62 -1.84
N SER A 110 -6.18 3.76 -1.11
CA SER A 110 -7.03 2.69 -1.64
C SER A 110 -8.06 2.24 -0.58
N CYS A 111 -9.07 1.48 -1.00
CA CYS A 111 -10.17 0.92 -0.20
C CYS A 111 -11.12 1.96 0.41
N ASN A 112 -11.81 2.68 -0.47
CA ASN A 112 -12.83 3.68 -0.14
C ASN A 112 -14.26 3.16 -0.40
N ARG A 113 -14.95 2.81 0.69
CA ARG A 113 -16.42 2.80 0.72
C ARG A 113 -16.97 4.22 0.62
N HIS A 114 -17.27 4.62 -0.62
CA HIS A 114 -17.89 5.90 -1.00
C HIS A 114 -19.21 6.21 -0.25
N ASP A 115 -19.90 5.19 0.26
CA ASP A 115 -21.14 5.30 1.05
C ASP A 115 -20.90 5.48 2.57
N LEU A 116 -19.64 5.48 3.03
CA LEU A 116 -19.25 5.78 4.41
C LEU A 116 -18.80 7.23 4.59
N SER A 117 -18.46 7.59 5.84
CA SER A 117 -17.98 8.93 6.18
C SER A 117 -16.69 9.27 5.43
N GLN A 118 -16.71 10.43 4.76
CA GLN A 118 -15.58 10.97 4.01
C GLN A 118 -14.71 11.94 4.86
N LEU A 119 -14.85 11.90 6.19
CA LEU A 119 -14.16 12.83 7.10
C LEU A 119 -12.63 12.70 7.05
N TYR A 120 -12.11 11.58 6.55
CA TYR A 120 -10.68 11.35 6.42
C TYR A 120 -9.97 12.42 5.56
N TRP A 121 -10.66 13.05 4.60
CA TRP A 121 -10.12 14.18 3.82
C TRP A 121 -9.68 15.35 4.70
N ALA A 122 -10.40 15.60 5.80
CA ALA A 122 -10.03 16.63 6.77
C ALA A 122 -8.70 16.31 7.47
N TYR A 123 -8.48 15.05 7.82
CA TYR A 123 -7.24 14.59 8.44
C TYR A 123 -6.08 14.63 7.43
N MET A 124 -6.34 14.22 6.19
CA MET A 124 -5.37 14.31 5.09
C MET A 124 -4.95 15.76 4.83
N ALA A 125 -5.88 16.73 4.82
CA ALA A 125 -5.57 18.13 4.61
C ALA A 125 -4.66 18.73 5.69
N VAL A 126 -4.87 18.33 6.95
CA VAL A 126 -3.99 18.74 8.07
C VAL A 126 -2.63 18.06 7.95
N ALA A 127 -2.59 16.74 7.71
CA ALA A 127 -1.34 15.99 7.54
C ALA A 127 -0.49 16.53 6.39
N ALA A 128 -1.10 16.86 5.26
CA ALA A 128 -0.43 17.44 4.09
C ALA A 128 0.30 18.73 4.46
N GLN A 129 -0.38 19.66 5.12
CA GLN A 129 0.24 20.92 5.54
C GLN A 129 1.33 20.68 6.60
N CYS A 130 1.08 19.84 7.60
CA CYS A 130 2.01 19.62 8.72
C CYS A 130 3.31 18.93 8.31
N GLU A 131 3.27 18.00 7.36
CA GLU A 131 4.46 17.25 6.91
C GLU A 131 5.42 18.08 6.04
N MET A 132 4.93 19.21 5.50
CA MET A 132 5.72 20.16 4.70
C MET A 132 6.36 21.27 5.55
N LEU A 133 6.01 21.36 6.84
CA LEU A 133 6.62 22.29 7.78
C LEU A 133 7.89 21.74 8.42
N SER A 134 8.82 22.63 8.74
CA SER A 134 9.92 22.34 9.66
C SER A 134 9.36 21.96 11.02
N ARG A 135 10.12 21.16 11.79
CA ARG A 135 9.71 20.75 13.13
C ARG A 135 9.28 21.93 14.01
N VAL A 136 9.99 23.04 13.96
CA VAL A 136 9.71 24.24 14.77
C VAL A 136 8.32 24.78 14.44
N ASN A 137 8.03 25.02 13.17
CA ASN A 137 6.75 25.56 12.72
C ASN A 137 5.60 24.56 12.88
N ALA A 138 5.85 23.27 12.60
CA ALA A 138 4.88 22.21 12.84
C ALA A 138 4.48 22.14 14.33
N THR A 139 5.42 22.28 15.27
CA THR A 139 5.10 22.29 16.70
C THR A 139 4.42 23.60 17.16
N ALA A 140 4.62 24.71 16.45
CA ALA A 140 3.95 25.97 16.73
C ALA A 140 2.47 25.97 16.29
N ALA A 141 2.12 25.21 15.24
CA ALA A 141 0.76 25.12 14.73
C ALA A 141 -0.15 24.21 15.59
N PRO A 142 -1.27 24.71 16.17
CA PRO A 142 -2.17 23.90 16.97
C PRO A 142 -2.76 22.66 16.27
N PRO A 143 -3.21 22.72 15.00
CA PRO A 143 -3.72 21.53 14.31
C PRO A 143 -2.66 20.43 14.16
N CYS A 144 -1.39 20.81 13.92
CA CYS A 144 -0.29 19.87 13.83
C CYS A 144 0.05 19.22 15.17
N ARG A 145 0.04 19.98 16.28
CA ARG A 145 0.21 19.37 17.62
C ARG A 145 -0.85 18.31 17.90
N LYS A 146 -2.12 18.58 17.57
CA LYS A 146 -3.21 17.62 17.72
C LYS A 146 -2.99 16.37 16.84
N LEU A 147 -2.67 16.58 15.56
CA LEU A 147 -2.35 15.50 14.62
C LEU A 147 -1.28 14.56 15.18
N TYR A 148 -0.13 15.09 15.62
CA TYR A 148 0.98 14.27 16.11
C TYR A 148 0.68 13.61 17.47
N ALA A 149 -0.19 14.21 18.29
CA ALA A 149 -0.66 13.65 19.55
C ALA A 149 -1.76 12.58 19.39
N GLY A 150 -2.19 12.27 18.17
CA GLY A 150 -3.30 11.32 17.94
C GLY A 150 -4.68 11.88 18.32
N LEU A 151 -4.77 13.19 18.46
CA LEU A 151 -6.00 13.89 18.77
C LEU A 151 -6.62 14.44 17.48
N SER A 152 -7.95 14.37 17.38
CA SER A 152 -8.64 14.95 16.24
C SER A 152 -8.32 16.46 16.14
N PRO A 153 -7.80 16.94 14.98
CA PRO A 153 -7.53 18.35 14.79
C PRO A 153 -8.83 19.18 14.64
N LEU A 154 -9.99 18.51 14.49
CA LEU A 154 -11.31 19.12 14.35
C LEU A 154 -11.81 19.68 15.70
N ILE A 155 -12.47 20.84 15.67
CA ILE A 155 -13.03 21.49 16.87
C ILE A 155 -14.55 21.21 16.93
N PRO A 156 -15.11 20.77 18.09
CA PRO A 156 -16.54 20.67 18.31
C PRO A 156 -17.23 22.05 18.36
N THR A 157 -18.40 22.22 17.75
CA THR A 157 -19.12 23.51 17.75
C THR A 157 -19.66 23.98 19.10
N ALA A 158 -19.77 23.09 20.09
CA ALA A 158 -20.38 23.41 21.39
C ALA A 158 -19.67 24.57 22.14
N ASN A 159 -18.40 24.86 21.83
CA ASN A 159 -17.68 26.01 22.40
C ASN A 159 -18.10 27.37 21.81
N ALA A 160 -19.01 27.41 20.83
CA ALA A 160 -19.56 28.65 20.27
C ALA A 160 -20.85 29.15 20.97
N ALA A 161 -21.46 28.34 21.84
CA ALA A 161 -22.76 28.62 22.47
C ALA A 161 -22.67 29.24 23.88
N ALA A 162 -21.58 29.92 24.23
CA ALA A 162 -21.57 30.79 25.40
C ALA A 162 -22.36 32.08 25.11
N PRO A 163 -23.25 32.53 26.01
CA PRO A 163 -24.04 33.75 25.79
C PRO A 163 -23.13 34.96 25.55
N SER A 164 -23.53 35.80 24.59
CA SER A 164 -22.76 36.94 24.06
C SER A 164 -22.25 37.94 25.12
N SER A 165 -22.80 37.91 26.34
CA SER A 165 -22.41 38.78 27.45
C SER A 165 -21.15 38.34 28.19
N GLU A 166 -20.70 37.08 28.09
CA GLU A 166 -19.42 36.64 28.69
C GLU A 166 -18.21 36.74 27.74
N ARG A 167 -18.45 36.82 26.42
CA ARG A 167 -17.37 37.01 25.42
C ARG A 167 -16.54 38.27 25.66
N HIS A 168 -17.16 39.35 26.13
CA HIS A 168 -16.46 40.63 26.31
C HIS A 168 -15.62 40.76 27.59
N ARG A 169 -15.69 39.80 28.53
CA ARG A 169 -14.91 39.87 29.77
C ARG A 169 -13.74 38.89 29.86
N ARG A 170 -13.64 37.90 28.98
CA ARG A 170 -12.55 36.91 28.99
C ARG A 170 -11.67 36.90 27.73
N MET A 171 -12.00 37.68 26.70
CA MET A 171 -11.24 37.78 25.44
C MET A 171 -10.28 38.98 25.39
N ALA A 172 -9.81 39.48 26.53
CA ALA A 172 -8.85 40.58 26.57
C ALA A 172 -7.38 40.12 26.69
N ASP A 173 -7.09 38.81 26.66
CA ASP A 173 -5.72 38.33 26.91
C ASP A 173 -5.30 37.06 26.10
N THR A 174 -6.01 36.73 25.03
CA THR A 174 -5.55 35.72 24.05
C THR A 174 -5.88 36.19 22.64
N ASP A 175 -4.92 36.10 21.72
CA ASP A 175 -4.97 36.53 20.31
C ASP A 175 -6.02 35.81 19.44
N GLU A 176 -7.03 35.14 20.01
CA GLU A 176 -8.08 34.40 19.28
C GLU A 176 -9.24 35.28 18.80
N GLY A 177 -9.08 36.61 18.82
CA GLY A 177 -10.18 37.59 18.78
C GLY A 177 -10.46 38.32 17.45
N ALA A 178 -9.84 37.96 16.32
CA ALA A 178 -10.10 38.61 15.04
C ALA A 178 -10.69 37.62 14.02
N TRP A 179 -12.02 37.55 13.95
CA TRP A 179 -12.85 36.86 12.94
C TRP A 179 -12.25 35.59 12.32
N ALA A 180 -12.37 34.44 12.99
CA ALA A 180 -11.92 33.16 12.43
C ALA A 180 -12.82 32.75 11.25
N GLU A 181 -12.33 32.89 10.02
CA GLU A 181 -12.98 32.30 8.84
C GLU A 181 -12.93 30.77 8.94
N GLU A 182 -13.99 30.08 8.52
CA GLU A 182 -14.03 28.61 8.57
C GLU A 182 -13.46 28.00 7.30
N VAL A 183 -12.64 26.95 7.45
CA VAL A 183 -12.10 26.18 6.33
C VAL A 183 -13.08 25.03 6.03
N PRO A 184 -13.52 24.84 4.76
CA PRO A 184 -14.31 23.67 4.38
C PRO A 184 -13.63 22.37 4.81
N LEU A 185 -14.41 21.37 5.23
CA LEU A 185 -13.83 20.06 5.55
C LEU A 185 -13.16 19.48 4.29
N GLY A 186 -11.95 18.94 4.48
CA GLY A 186 -11.11 18.48 3.36
C GLY A 186 -10.25 19.57 2.72
N ALA A 187 -10.53 20.87 2.92
CA ALA A 187 -9.67 21.93 2.38
C ALA A 187 -8.42 22.19 3.24
N CYS A 188 -7.34 22.57 2.56
CA CYS A 188 -6.17 23.20 3.18
C CYS A 188 -6.49 24.63 3.62
N GLY A 189 -5.68 25.22 4.50
CA GLY A 189 -5.91 26.55 5.06
C GLY A 189 -6.03 26.60 6.58
N SER A 190 -6.11 25.44 7.24
CA SER A 190 -6.22 25.33 8.70
C SER A 190 -4.88 25.43 9.42
N VAL A 191 -3.77 25.11 8.75
CA VAL A 191 -2.40 25.21 9.29
C VAL A 191 -1.71 26.45 8.74
N TYR A 192 -1.76 26.63 7.42
CA TYR A 192 -1.33 27.85 6.74
C TYR A 192 -2.27 28.14 5.56
N ASP A 193 -2.57 29.43 5.34
CA ASP A 193 -3.54 29.86 4.34
C ASP A 193 -2.85 30.23 3.02
N SER A 194 -2.68 29.25 2.13
CA SER A 194 -2.17 29.50 0.77
C SER A 194 -3.20 30.32 -0.06
N PRO A 195 -2.78 31.04 -1.11
CA PRO A 195 -3.72 31.73 -1.98
C PRO A 195 -4.81 30.83 -2.56
N LYS A 196 -4.48 29.56 -2.88
CA LYS A 196 -5.47 28.58 -3.35
C LYS A 196 -6.49 28.21 -2.28
N ALA A 197 -6.03 27.91 -1.06
CA ALA A 197 -6.90 27.66 0.08
C ALA A 197 -7.84 28.85 0.34
N ALA A 198 -7.29 30.07 0.35
CA ALA A 198 -8.06 31.29 0.51
C ALA A 198 -9.13 31.47 -0.59
N MET A 199 -8.78 31.24 -1.86
CA MET A 199 -9.75 31.29 -2.98
C MET A 199 -10.84 30.23 -2.85
N GLN A 200 -10.50 29.01 -2.42
CA GLN A 200 -11.48 27.95 -2.23
C GLN A 200 -12.46 28.28 -1.11
N ARG A 201 -11.99 28.85 0.01
CA ARG A 201 -12.88 29.35 1.07
C ARG A 201 -13.83 30.42 0.56
N LEU A 202 -13.32 31.36 -0.25
CA LEU A 202 -14.17 32.39 -0.87
C LEU A 202 -15.23 31.75 -1.77
N ARG A 203 -14.87 30.82 -2.65
CA ARG A 203 -15.85 30.08 -3.48
C ARG A 203 -16.91 29.42 -2.62
N TYR A 204 -16.54 28.71 -1.56
CA TYR A 204 -17.51 28.06 -0.67
C TYR A 204 -18.46 29.04 0.04
N ARG A 205 -18.02 30.28 0.29
CA ARG A 205 -18.86 31.34 0.87
C ARG A 205 -19.93 31.86 -0.09
N TRP A 206 -19.62 31.91 -1.39
CA TRP A 206 -20.47 32.53 -2.43
C TRP A 206 -21.26 31.52 -3.25
N THR A 207 -20.90 30.24 -3.19
CA THR A 207 -21.63 29.16 -3.85
C THR A 207 -22.51 28.51 -2.78
N PRO A 208 -23.85 28.55 -2.88
CA PRO A 208 -24.65 27.59 -2.14
C PRO A 208 -24.15 26.19 -2.51
N PRO A 209 -24.07 25.22 -1.58
CA PRO A 209 -23.74 23.85 -1.95
C PRO A 209 -24.62 23.50 -3.14
N PRO A 210 -24.07 22.96 -4.25
CA PRO A 210 -24.85 22.69 -5.44
C PRO A 210 -26.12 21.99 -4.96
N GLY A 211 -27.26 22.65 -5.16
CA GLY A 211 -28.53 22.00 -4.92
C GLY A 211 -28.47 20.77 -5.79
N LEU A 212 -28.34 19.59 -5.17
CA LEU A 212 -28.55 18.32 -5.82
C LEU A 212 -29.77 18.55 -6.70
N LEU A 213 -29.56 18.56 -8.02
CA LEU A 213 -30.66 18.57 -8.98
C LEU A 213 -31.44 17.31 -8.63
N LEU A 214 -32.47 17.51 -7.81
CA LEU A 214 -33.39 16.53 -7.28
C LEU A 214 -34.26 16.09 -8.45
N ASP A 215 -33.66 15.33 -9.36
CA ASP A 215 -34.39 14.42 -10.20
C ASP A 215 -33.63 13.09 -10.15
N GLU A 216 -34.32 12.07 -9.66
CA GLU A 216 -33.86 10.69 -9.38
C GLU A 216 -33.17 10.41 -8.03
N THR A 217 -34.01 10.20 -7.00
CA THR A 217 -33.74 9.49 -5.72
C THR A 217 -32.56 9.98 -4.85
N PRO A 218 -32.77 10.23 -3.54
CA PRO A 218 -31.74 10.83 -2.69
C PRO A 218 -30.48 9.94 -2.68
N PRO A 219 -29.26 10.52 -2.73
CA PRO A 219 -28.05 9.74 -2.47
C PRO A 219 -28.19 9.07 -1.10
N PRO A 220 -27.64 7.85 -0.89
CA PRO A 220 -27.53 7.31 0.44
C PRO A 220 -26.87 8.40 1.29
N VAL A 221 -27.61 8.83 2.31
CA VAL A 221 -27.25 9.91 3.22
C VAL A 221 -25.82 9.65 3.64
N HIS A 222 -24.85 10.40 3.11
CA HIS A 222 -23.62 10.58 3.86
C HIS A 222 -24.11 10.97 5.24
N PRO A 223 -23.78 10.24 6.32
CA PRO A 223 -23.97 10.80 7.63
C PRO A 223 -23.08 12.03 7.60
N HIS A 224 -23.66 13.18 7.25
CA HIS A 224 -22.98 14.45 7.31
C HIS A 224 -22.33 14.42 8.68
N PRO A 225 -21.02 14.71 8.78
CA PRO A 225 -20.49 15.03 10.09
C PRO A 225 -21.50 16.04 10.61
N GLY A 226 -22.16 15.73 11.74
CA GLY A 226 -23.22 16.57 12.25
C GLY A 226 -22.75 18.03 12.23
N PRO A 227 -23.65 19.02 12.30
CA PRO A 227 -23.34 20.46 12.19
C PRO A 227 -22.29 21.01 13.20
N GLU A 228 -21.52 20.13 13.83
CA GLU A 228 -20.67 20.25 14.98
C GLU A 228 -19.15 20.14 14.76
N ARG A 229 -18.62 19.97 13.54
CA ARG A 229 -17.14 19.91 13.33
C ARG A 229 -16.64 20.97 12.34
N ARG A 230 -15.66 21.77 12.75
CA ARG A 230 -15.11 22.90 11.96
C ARG A 230 -13.59 23.03 12.14
N PHE A 231 -12.95 23.69 11.18
CA PHE A 231 -11.58 24.22 11.29
C PHE A 231 -11.61 25.75 11.27
N GLN A 232 -10.79 26.38 12.09
CA GLN A 232 -10.48 27.80 11.94
C GLN A 232 -9.40 27.99 10.88
N SER A 233 -9.51 29.04 10.08
CA SER A 233 -8.47 29.46 9.15
C SER A 233 -7.22 29.91 9.91
N ALA A 234 -6.05 29.53 9.42
CA ALA A 234 -4.79 30.10 9.89
C ALA A 234 -4.75 31.62 9.61
N PRO A 235 -4.15 32.44 10.49
CA PRO A 235 -3.97 33.87 10.25
C PRO A 235 -3.25 34.16 8.93
N ARG A 236 -3.69 35.18 8.19
CA ARG A 236 -3.03 35.60 6.95
C ARG A 236 -1.79 36.44 7.27
N GLY A 237 -0.61 35.99 6.83
CA GLY A 237 0.64 36.73 6.99
C GLY A 237 1.89 35.90 6.69
N ALA A 238 2.31 35.90 5.43
CA ALA A 238 3.67 35.74 4.84
C ALA A 238 4.77 34.82 5.46
N ALA A 239 4.50 33.92 6.41
CA ALA A 239 5.54 33.03 6.96
C ALA A 239 5.81 31.77 6.10
N TYR A 240 4.88 31.42 5.20
CA TYR A 240 4.95 30.21 4.37
C TYR A 240 4.79 30.56 2.89
N SER A 241 5.37 29.73 2.01
CA SER A 241 5.25 29.90 0.56
C SER A 241 3.79 29.81 0.09
N ALA A 242 3.50 30.38 -1.08
CA ALA A 242 2.19 30.29 -1.74
C ALA A 242 1.88 28.89 -2.31
N SER A 243 2.82 27.94 -2.23
CA SER A 243 2.67 26.58 -2.75
C SER A 243 1.64 25.75 -1.96
N VAL A 244 1.01 24.82 -2.68
CA VAL A 244 0.15 23.80 -2.07
C VAL A 244 1.00 22.65 -1.52
N PRO A 245 0.54 21.94 -0.48
CA PRO A 245 1.34 20.93 0.19
C PRO A 245 1.48 19.59 -0.55
N VAL A 246 0.57 19.26 -1.48
CA VAL A 246 0.56 17.96 -2.17
C VAL A 246 0.81 18.13 -3.65
N ASP A 247 1.89 17.54 -4.16
CA ASP A 247 2.25 17.61 -5.57
C ASP A 247 1.46 16.62 -6.42
N ALA A 248 1.00 15.49 -5.86
CA ALA A 248 0.04 14.59 -6.50
C ALA A 248 -0.73 13.71 -5.49
N LEU A 249 -1.95 13.32 -5.86
CA LEU A 249 -2.75 12.29 -5.20
C LEU A 249 -2.87 11.06 -6.11
N ILE A 250 -2.61 9.86 -5.58
CA ILE A 250 -2.64 8.61 -6.34
C ILE A 250 -3.66 7.64 -5.73
N TRP A 251 -4.65 7.23 -6.54
CA TRP A 251 -5.55 6.12 -6.22
C TRP A 251 -4.92 4.80 -6.68
N LEU A 252 -4.80 3.84 -5.77
CA LEU A 252 -4.22 2.52 -6.01
C LEU A 252 -5.31 1.43 -6.05
N GLY A 253 -6.49 1.77 -6.55
CA GLY A 253 -7.65 0.90 -6.55
C GLY A 253 -8.69 1.22 -5.49
N ASP A 254 -9.82 0.54 -5.60
CA ASP A 254 -10.99 0.60 -4.73
C ASP A 254 -11.38 2.03 -4.38
N ALA A 255 -11.42 2.91 -5.39
CA ALA A 255 -11.94 4.26 -5.22
C ALA A 255 -13.45 4.23 -4.92
N ILE A 256 -14.13 3.19 -5.41
CA ILE A 256 -15.48 2.80 -5.03
C ILE A 256 -15.55 1.29 -4.76
N TYR A 257 -16.69 0.84 -4.23
CA TYR A 257 -17.00 -0.58 -4.08
C TYR A 257 -18.26 -0.92 -4.88
N ALA A 258 -18.08 -1.20 -6.16
CA ALA A 258 -19.17 -1.48 -7.08
C ALA A 258 -19.82 -2.86 -6.89
N ASP A 259 -19.20 -3.76 -6.11
CA ASP A 259 -19.71 -5.09 -5.74
C ASP A 259 -20.38 -5.10 -4.36
N LYS A 260 -20.55 -3.93 -3.72
CA LYS A 260 -21.17 -3.81 -2.39
C LYS A 260 -22.56 -3.20 -2.43
N ILE A 261 -23.37 -3.56 -1.44
CA ILE A 261 -24.66 -2.92 -1.20
C ILE A 261 -24.37 -1.53 -0.59
N PRO A 262 -24.89 -0.43 -1.17
CA PRO A 262 -24.64 0.93 -0.70
C PRO A 262 -25.59 1.30 0.46
N ASP A 263 -25.61 0.48 1.51
CA ASP A 263 -26.49 0.67 2.67
C ASP A 263 -25.82 1.41 3.84
N GLY A 264 -24.59 1.89 3.64
CA GLY A 264 -23.79 2.55 4.67
C GLY A 264 -23.34 1.58 5.79
N LYS A 265 -23.42 0.27 5.56
CA LYS A 265 -23.03 -0.75 6.54
C LYS A 265 -21.92 -1.64 6.00
N SER A 266 -21.15 -2.19 6.94
CA SER A 266 -20.11 -3.20 6.66
C SER A 266 -20.63 -4.62 6.79
N THR A 267 -21.96 -4.83 6.70
CA THR A 267 -22.62 -6.12 7.02
C THR A 267 -22.60 -7.14 5.88
N GLN A 268 -22.08 -6.80 4.72
CA GLN A 268 -22.06 -7.72 3.59
C GLN A 268 -21.08 -8.88 3.84
N SER A 269 -21.59 -10.10 3.73
CA SER A 269 -20.80 -11.31 3.96
C SER A 269 -19.76 -11.52 2.87
N LEU A 270 -18.55 -11.92 3.26
CA LEU A 270 -17.50 -12.40 2.35
C LEU A 270 -17.96 -13.59 1.48
N LEU A 271 -19.03 -14.30 1.90
CA LEU A 271 -19.50 -15.53 1.27
C LEU A 271 -20.56 -15.31 0.17
N PHE A 272 -21.18 -14.13 0.12
CA PHE A 272 -22.26 -13.83 -0.82
C PHE A 272 -21.93 -12.54 -1.57
N PRO A 273 -21.30 -12.64 -2.77
CA PRO A 273 -21.01 -11.47 -3.57
C PRO A 273 -22.31 -10.81 -4.05
N HIS A 274 -22.30 -9.49 -4.14
CA HIS A 274 -23.37 -8.70 -4.74
C HIS A 274 -22.84 -8.07 -6.02
N THR A 275 -23.71 -7.90 -7.00
CA THR A 275 -23.37 -7.26 -8.27
C THR A 275 -24.38 -6.17 -8.54
N ASN A 276 -23.92 -4.94 -8.68
CA ASN A 276 -24.77 -3.81 -9.00
C ASN A 276 -24.99 -3.67 -10.51
N SER A 277 -26.08 -3.01 -10.90
CA SER A 277 -26.31 -2.63 -12.30
C SER A 277 -25.30 -1.55 -12.72
N MET A 278 -24.98 -1.45 -14.02
CA MET A 278 -24.06 -0.42 -14.49
C MET A 278 -24.55 1.02 -14.24
N VAL A 279 -25.87 1.24 -14.14
CA VAL A 279 -26.45 2.53 -13.76
C VAL A 279 -26.08 2.88 -12.32
N GLU A 280 -26.14 1.91 -11.42
CA GLU A 280 -25.76 2.11 -10.02
C GLU A 280 -24.23 2.25 -9.87
N VAL A 281 -23.44 1.50 -10.63
CA VAL A 281 -21.98 1.67 -10.68
C VAL A 281 -21.59 3.07 -11.16
N GLU A 282 -22.24 3.58 -12.21
CA GLU A 282 -22.06 4.97 -12.66
C GLU A 282 -22.40 5.98 -11.56
N ARG A 283 -23.49 5.73 -10.81
CA ARG A 283 -23.89 6.56 -9.68
C ARG A 283 -22.83 6.59 -8.58
N PHE A 284 -22.21 5.45 -8.26
CA PHE A 284 -21.14 5.40 -7.25
C PHE A 284 -19.92 6.23 -7.64
N TRP A 285 -19.49 6.15 -8.91
CA TRP A 285 -18.43 7.00 -9.44
C TRP A 285 -18.77 8.49 -9.34
N LYS A 286 -20.00 8.88 -9.69
CA LYS A 286 -20.48 10.26 -9.56
C LYS A 286 -20.50 10.73 -8.11
N ILE A 287 -20.99 9.90 -7.17
CA ILE A 287 -20.97 10.20 -5.73
C ILE A 287 -19.54 10.51 -5.28
N GLN A 288 -18.57 9.66 -5.65
CA GLN A 288 -17.18 9.86 -5.25
C GLN A 288 -16.55 11.08 -5.94
N ARG A 289 -16.81 11.30 -7.23
CA ARG A 289 -16.33 12.45 -8.01
C ARG A 289 -16.84 13.78 -7.45
N ASP A 290 -18.11 13.81 -7.06
CA ASP A 290 -18.82 15.03 -6.66
C ASP A 290 -18.81 15.24 -5.13
N ALA A 291 -18.15 14.36 -4.36
CA ALA A 291 -18.01 14.48 -2.91
C ALA A 291 -17.38 15.82 -2.52
N LEU A 292 -18.03 16.58 -1.62
CA LEU A 292 -17.64 17.94 -1.27
C LEU A 292 -16.24 18.00 -0.64
N GLU A 293 -15.95 17.11 0.30
CA GLU A 293 -14.66 17.05 1.00
C GLU A 293 -13.51 16.64 0.07
N TYR A 294 -13.78 15.75 -0.89
CA TYR A 294 -12.81 15.36 -1.91
C TYR A 294 -12.46 16.56 -2.80
N ASN A 295 -13.48 17.27 -3.30
CA ASN A 295 -13.29 18.45 -4.13
C ASN A 295 -12.57 19.58 -3.39
N ALA A 296 -12.95 19.81 -2.12
CA ALA A 296 -12.26 20.75 -1.26
C ALA A 296 -10.76 20.41 -1.12
N PHE A 297 -10.41 19.13 -0.97
CA PHE A 297 -9.03 18.67 -0.91
C PHE A 297 -8.28 18.87 -2.23
N ILE A 298 -8.84 18.41 -3.35
CA ILE A 298 -8.18 18.55 -4.67
C ILE A 298 -7.92 20.02 -5.02
N ASP A 299 -8.91 20.89 -4.83
CA ASP A 299 -8.84 22.28 -5.28
C ASP A 299 -7.91 23.15 -4.41
N SER A 300 -7.65 22.76 -3.16
CA SER A 300 -6.89 23.58 -2.21
C SER A 300 -5.57 22.98 -1.71
N CYS A 301 -5.44 21.64 -1.75
CA CYS A 301 -4.27 20.92 -1.27
C CYS A 301 -3.41 20.34 -2.39
N VAL A 302 -3.98 20.04 -3.56
CA VAL A 302 -3.29 19.32 -4.64
C VAL A 302 -2.88 20.25 -5.78
N ALA A 303 -1.66 20.08 -6.30
CA ALA A 303 -1.17 20.82 -7.46
C ALA A 303 -2.04 20.56 -8.72
N GLY A 304 -2.20 21.58 -9.55
CA GLY A 304 -3.02 21.49 -10.78
C GLY A 304 -4.54 21.52 -10.60
N GLY A 305 -5.07 21.72 -9.39
CA GLY A 305 -6.52 21.76 -9.13
C GLY A 305 -7.30 22.96 -9.71
N ASP A 306 -6.64 23.97 -10.28
CA ASP A 306 -7.27 25.28 -10.60
C ASP A 306 -7.95 25.33 -11.99
N ASN A 307 -7.68 24.36 -12.86
CA ASN A 307 -8.07 24.37 -14.28
C ASN A 307 -9.26 23.45 -14.61
N VAL A 308 -10.06 23.09 -13.61
CA VAL A 308 -11.25 22.26 -13.83
C VAL A 308 -12.39 23.13 -14.34
N ASP A 309 -12.51 23.23 -15.66
CA ASP A 309 -13.78 23.63 -16.28
C ASP A 309 -14.81 22.58 -15.87
N TRP A 310 -15.75 22.95 -14.98
CA TRP A 310 -16.84 22.07 -14.55
C TRP A 310 -17.76 21.66 -15.72
N ASN A 311 -17.59 22.27 -16.91
CA ASN A 311 -18.18 21.79 -18.16
C ASN A 311 -17.41 20.57 -18.72
N LEU A 312 -17.22 19.54 -17.90
CA LEU A 312 -16.88 18.21 -18.42
C LEU A 312 -18.05 17.75 -19.29
N HIS A 313 -17.81 17.67 -20.59
CA HIS A 313 -18.79 17.22 -21.57
C HIS A 313 -19.35 15.86 -21.13
N SER A 314 -20.67 15.80 -20.95
CA SER A 314 -21.39 14.55 -20.68
C SER A 314 -20.94 13.44 -21.64
N PRO A 315 -20.74 12.20 -21.18
CA PRO A 315 -20.31 11.05 -22.00
C PRO A 315 -21.16 10.80 -23.25
N ASN A 316 -22.38 11.34 -23.29
CA ASN A 316 -23.34 11.12 -24.38
C ASN A 316 -23.11 11.95 -25.65
N GLN A 317 -22.09 12.81 -25.74
CA GLN A 317 -21.94 13.70 -26.91
C GLN A 317 -20.89 13.35 -27.97
N ARG A 318 -20.03 12.33 -27.81
CA ARG A 318 -19.14 11.89 -28.91
C ARG A 318 -18.83 10.39 -28.90
N PHE A 319 -19.81 9.58 -29.25
CA PHE A 319 -19.56 8.24 -29.81
C PHE A 319 -20.05 8.19 -31.26
N LEU A 320 -19.38 8.92 -32.15
CA LEU A 320 -19.43 8.67 -33.59
C LEU A 320 -18.02 8.74 -34.17
N SER A 321 -17.54 7.55 -34.53
CA SER A 321 -16.48 7.20 -35.49
C SER A 321 -15.43 8.25 -35.87
N ALA A 322 -14.21 8.05 -35.39
CA ALA A 322 -12.99 8.42 -36.12
C ALA A 322 -11.97 7.29 -35.98
N ALA A 323 -12.24 6.20 -36.69
CA ALA A 323 -11.19 5.29 -37.12
C ALA A 323 -10.34 6.03 -38.16
N GLU A 324 -9.03 5.78 -38.12
CA GLU A 324 -8.04 6.10 -39.16
C GLU A 324 -7.66 7.58 -39.35
N SER A 325 -6.64 8.03 -38.60
CA SER A 325 -5.35 8.47 -39.16
C SER A 325 -4.45 9.18 -38.12
N ASN A 326 -3.14 8.91 -38.22
CA ASN A 326 -2.00 9.56 -37.54
C ASN A 326 -1.64 9.17 -36.09
N ARG A 327 -0.80 8.13 -35.99
CA ARG A 327 -0.05 7.68 -34.79
C ARG A 327 1.12 8.58 -34.34
N THR A 328 1.14 9.87 -34.65
CA THR A 328 2.33 10.74 -34.40
C THR A 328 2.05 12.11 -33.76
N ARG A 329 0.92 12.28 -33.06
CA ARG A 329 0.73 13.43 -32.15
C ARG A 329 0.22 12.98 -30.79
N VAL A 330 1.12 12.41 -30.01
CA VAL A 330 1.01 12.35 -28.54
C VAL A 330 1.97 13.42 -28.00
N MET A 331 1.56 14.15 -26.96
CA MET A 331 2.23 15.31 -26.34
C MET A 331 2.06 16.64 -27.07
N GLN A 332 0.92 17.30 -26.83
CA GLN A 332 0.85 18.74 -26.59
C GLN A 332 -0.55 19.11 -26.06
N ALA A 333 -0.92 18.56 -24.89
CA ALA A 333 -1.78 19.31 -23.98
C ALA A 333 -0.85 20.13 -23.09
N SER A 334 -1.18 21.39 -22.81
CA SER A 334 -0.38 22.22 -21.91
C SER A 334 -0.21 21.50 -20.57
N PRO A 335 1.02 21.29 -20.06
CA PRO A 335 1.27 20.61 -18.78
C PRO A 335 0.50 21.22 -17.59
N ASP A 336 0.15 22.50 -17.69
CA ASP A 336 -0.53 23.28 -16.63
C ASP A 336 -2.04 23.02 -16.49
N ALA A 337 -2.64 22.18 -17.34
CA ALA A 337 -4.08 21.91 -17.34
C ALA A 337 -4.48 20.55 -16.74
N TYR A 338 -3.51 19.72 -16.34
CA TYR A 338 -3.80 18.37 -15.84
C TYR A 338 -3.94 18.38 -14.30
N PRO A 339 -5.11 18.03 -13.73
CA PRO A 339 -5.21 17.85 -12.28
C PRO A 339 -4.26 16.72 -11.87
N LYS A 340 -3.38 16.96 -10.88
CA LYS A 340 -2.40 15.95 -10.42
C LYS A 340 -3.05 14.90 -9.51
N VAL A 341 -4.18 14.38 -9.97
CA VAL A 341 -4.92 13.24 -9.42
C VAL A 341 -4.79 12.09 -10.40
N TRP A 342 -4.09 11.06 -9.98
CA TRP A 342 -3.77 9.90 -10.81
C TRP A 342 -4.37 8.66 -10.19
N GLY A 343 -4.48 7.59 -10.98
CA GLY A 343 -4.88 6.32 -10.41
C GLY A 343 -4.76 5.15 -11.35
N THR A 344 -4.71 3.98 -10.73
CA THR A 344 -5.12 2.69 -11.32
C THR A 344 -6.32 2.18 -10.53
N TRP A 345 -7.01 1.18 -11.06
CA TRP A 345 -8.14 0.53 -10.39
C TRP A 345 -7.79 -0.84 -9.82
N ASP A 346 -8.71 -1.37 -9.02
CA ASP A 346 -8.70 -2.74 -8.54
C ASP A 346 -10.06 -3.44 -8.77
N ASP A 347 -10.30 -4.62 -8.20
CA ASP A 347 -11.46 -5.45 -8.53
C ASP A 347 -12.80 -4.84 -8.07
N HIS A 348 -12.83 -4.16 -6.92
CA HIS A 348 -14.04 -3.54 -6.41
C HIS A 348 -14.48 -2.35 -7.25
N ASP A 349 -13.57 -1.68 -7.96
CA ASP A 349 -13.88 -0.68 -8.98
C ASP A 349 -14.60 -1.31 -10.18
N MET A 350 -14.30 -2.59 -10.49
CA MET A 350 -14.93 -3.38 -11.55
C MET A 350 -16.25 -4.03 -11.13
N GLY A 351 -16.74 -3.85 -9.91
CA GLY A 351 -18.05 -4.38 -9.49
C GLY A 351 -18.15 -5.91 -9.46
N MET A 352 -17.01 -6.59 -9.51
CA MET A 352 -16.89 -8.04 -9.41
C MET A 352 -15.56 -8.36 -8.72
N ASN A 353 -15.64 -9.07 -7.59
CA ASN A 353 -14.47 -9.46 -6.80
C ASN A 353 -13.54 -10.38 -7.60
N ASP A 354 -12.23 -10.20 -7.42
CA ASP A 354 -11.11 -10.82 -8.13
C ASP A 354 -11.23 -10.74 -9.66
N ALA A 355 -11.97 -9.77 -10.21
CA ALA A 355 -12.19 -9.68 -11.65
C ALA A 355 -10.92 -9.26 -12.41
N GLY A 356 -10.79 -9.76 -13.63
CA GLY A 356 -9.71 -9.43 -14.56
C GLY A 356 -10.22 -9.18 -15.98
N ARG A 357 -9.50 -9.72 -16.98
CA ARG A 357 -9.85 -9.60 -18.40
C ARG A 357 -11.18 -10.24 -18.80
N GLU A 358 -11.81 -10.98 -17.91
CA GLU A 358 -13.12 -11.60 -18.09
C GLU A 358 -14.29 -10.67 -17.74
N TYR A 359 -14.05 -9.54 -17.07
CA TYR A 359 -15.13 -8.63 -16.68
C TYR A 359 -15.81 -7.98 -17.90
N PRO A 360 -17.11 -8.19 -18.16
CA PRO A 360 -17.72 -7.80 -19.43
C PRO A 360 -17.90 -6.28 -19.61
N ASN A 361 -18.02 -5.51 -18.54
CA ASN A 361 -18.31 -4.07 -18.61
C ASN A 361 -17.08 -3.16 -18.42
N ARG A 362 -15.86 -3.69 -18.61
CA ARG A 362 -14.60 -2.92 -18.42
C ARG A 362 -14.60 -1.58 -19.14
N ASN A 363 -15.01 -1.53 -20.40
CA ASN A 363 -14.99 -0.29 -21.20
C ASN A 363 -15.86 0.81 -20.59
N SER A 364 -17.05 0.45 -20.08
CA SER A 364 -17.96 1.39 -19.42
C SER A 364 -17.40 1.84 -18.07
N THR A 365 -16.90 0.91 -17.25
CA THR A 365 -16.25 1.25 -15.98
C THR A 365 -15.02 2.13 -16.20
N GLN A 366 -14.23 1.88 -17.26
CA GLN A 366 -13.05 2.68 -17.61
C GLN A 366 -13.43 4.13 -17.90
N ALA A 367 -14.53 4.34 -18.63
CA ALA A 367 -15.02 5.68 -18.89
C ALA A 367 -15.42 6.41 -17.60
N PHE A 368 -16.09 5.73 -16.67
CA PHE A 368 -16.45 6.31 -15.37
C PHE A 368 -15.23 6.62 -14.51
N PHE A 369 -14.24 5.73 -14.50
CA PHE A 369 -12.98 5.93 -13.79
C PHE A 369 -12.21 7.15 -14.32
N LEU A 370 -12.11 7.29 -15.65
CA LEU A 370 -11.42 8.42 -16.29
C LEU A 370 -12.16 9.74 -16.07
N ASP A 371 -13.50 9.72 -16.08
CA ASP A 371 -14.32 10.88 -15.72
C ASP A 371 -14.13 11.29 -14.24
N PHE A 372 -14.09 10.31 -13.32
CA PHE A 372 -13.77 10.54 -11.91
C PHE A 372 -12.39 11.19 -11.72
N LEU A 373 -11.37 10.70 -12.43
CA LEU A 373 -10.02 11.27 -12.42
C LEU A 373 -9.94 12.63 -13.13
N ARG A 374 -11.02 13.10 -13.78
CA ARG A 374 -11.04 14.30 -14.63
C ARG A 374 -9.99 14.24 -15.74
N ALA A 375 -9.81 13.04 -16.31
CA ALA A 375 -8.88 12.84 -17.40
C ALA A 375 -9.33 13.69 -18.61
N PRO A 376 -8.46 14.55 -19.17
CA PRO A 376 -8.81 15.35 -20.34
C PRO A 376 -9.11 14.44 -21.53
N SER A 377 -9.88 14.93 -22.49
CA SER A 377 -10.22 14.18 -23.71
C SER A 377 -9.00 13.77 -24.56
N SER A 378 -7.84 14.38 -24.33
CA SER A 378 -6.57 14.02 -24.95
C SER A 378 -5.84 12.87 -24.25
N ASP A 379 -6.31 12.40 -23.09
CA ASP A 379 -5.71 11.30 -22.37
C ASP A 379 -5.80 10.00 -23.20
N PRO A 380 -4.67 9.33 -23.50
CA PRO A 380 -4.66 8.12 -24.31
C PRO A 380 -5.49 6.98 -23.73
N ARG A 381 -5.75 6.98 -22.42
CA ARG A 381 -6.60 5.99 -21.75
C ARG A 381 -8.05 6.03 -22.23
N TRP A 382 -8.53 7.10 -22.86
CA TRP A 382 -9.85 7.09 -23.52
C TRP A 382 -9.90 6.20 -24.78
N HIS A 383 -8.75 5.83 -25.33
CA HIS A 383 -8.65 5.21 -26.65
C HIS A 383 -7.84 3.89 -26.67
N ARG A 384 -7.49 3.36 -25.49
CA ARG A 384 -6.84 2.05 -25.32
C ARG A 384 -7.53 1.25 -24.22
N GLU A 385 -7.39 -0.07 -24.25
CA GLU A 385 -7.82 -0.90 -23.13
C GLU A 385 -6.93 -0.62 -21.91
N GLY A 386 -7.54 -0.54 -20.73
CA GLY A 386 -6.87 -0.39 -19.45
C GLY A 386 -6.51 1.05 -19.06
N VAL A 387 -6.28 1.23 -17.75
CA VAL A 387 -6.13 2.53 -17.10
C VAL A 387 -4.69 2.87 -16.70
N TYR A 388 -3.73 2.01 -17.09
CA TYR A 388 -2.31 2.21 -16.81
C TYR A 388 -1.82 3.56 -17.35
N GLY A 389 -0.79 4.14 -16.74
CA GLY A 389 -0.37 5.51 -17.05
C GLY A 389 0.96 5.91 -16.43
N ALA A 390 1.54 6.98 -16.97
CA ALA A 390 2.84 7.50 -16.59
C ALA A 390 2.71 9.01 -16.32
N TYR A 391 3.20 9.47 -15.18
CA TYR A 391 2.98 10.83 -14.68
C TYR A 391 4.22 11.40 -14.01
N THR A 392 4.27 12.73 -13.85
CA THR A 392 5.41 13.41 -13.23
C THR A 392 4.99 14.53 -12.28
N THR A 393 5.76 14.71 -11.21
CA THR A 393 5.72 15.92 -10.36
C THR A 393 6.99 16.74 -10.58
N ASP A 394 6.87 18.05 -10.40
CA ASP A 394 7.98 18.99 -10.56
C ASP A 394 8.44 19.47 -9.18
N PHE A 395 9.58 20.14 -9.12
CA PHE A 395 10.01 20.81 -7.90
C PHE A 395 9.27 22.14 -7.76
N SER A 396 8.32 22.18 -6.83
CA SER A 396 7.56 23.37 -6.42
C SER A 396 8.34 24.17 -5.36
N ASP A 397 7.93 25.41 -5.12
CA ASP A 397 8.53 26.21 -4.04
C ASP A 397 8.34 25.54 -2.68
N VAL A 398 9.42 25.49 -1.90
CA VAL A 398 9.40 24.91 -0.56
C VAL A 398 8.43 25.66 0.33
N VAL A 399 7.52 24.92 0.97
CA VAL A 399 6.46 25.48 1.83
C VAL A 399 7.05 26.23 3.02
N ASP A 400 7.98 25.62 3.73
CA ASP A 400 8.67 26.20 4.89
C ASP A 400 10.15 26.44 4.59
N ASP A 401 10.45 27.66 4.12
CA ASP A 401 11.81 28.11 3.84
C ASP A 401 12.36 29.06 4.93
N THR A 402 12.03 28.80 6.20
CA THR A 402 12.53 29.62 7.32
C THR A 402 14.05 29.69 7.44
N LYS A 403 14.76 28.74 6.81
CA LYS A 403 16.24 28.69 6.80
C LYS A 403 16.87 29.31 5.56
N GLY A 404 16.07 29.77 4.58
CA GLY A 404 16.55 30.43 3.35
C GLY A 404 17.24 29.50 2.34
N TRP A 405 17.05 28.19 2.45
CA TRP A 405 17.68 27.18 1.59
C TRP A 405 16.74 26.67 0.49
N GLY A 406 15.45 26.96 0.56
CA GLY A 406 14.41 26.41 -0.32
C GLY A 406 14.65 26.76 -1.79
N THR A 407 14.91 28.04 -2.10
CA THR A 407 15.20 28.45 -3.48
C THR A 407 16.53 27.85 -4.00
N PRO A 408 17.68 27.96 -3.31
CA PRO A 408 18.92 27.30 -3.73
C PRO A 408 18.79 25.79 -3.93
N VAL A 409 18.11 25.10 -3.01
CA VAL A 409 17.87 23.65 -3.11
C VAL A 409 16.99 23.31 -4.30
N ARG A 410 15.87 24.01 -4.49
CA ARG A 410 14.99 23.79 -5.64
C ARG A 410 15.73 23.94 -6.96
N LEU A 411 16.51 25.01 -7.11
CA LEU A 411 17.30 25.25 -8.32
C LEU A 411 18.39 24.19 -8.51
N LEU A 412 19.09 23.79 -7.45
CA LEU A 412 20.05 22.67 -7.52
C LEU A 412 19.36 21.40 -8.02
N MET A 413 18.20 21.05 -7.45
CA MET A 413 17.43 19.87 -7.87
C MET A 413 17.02 19.94 -9.35
N GLN A 414 16.56 21.11 -9.82
CA GLN A 414 16.19 21.34 -11.22
C GLN A 414 17.39 21.26 -12.19
N GLN A 415 18.62 21.50 -11.72
CA GLN A 415 19.85 21.28 -12.50
C GLN A 415 20.25 19.80 -12.60
N LEU A 416 19.79 18.95 -11.69
CA LEU A 416 20.15 17.53 -11.62
C LEU A 416 19.09 16.62 -12.23
N TYR A 417 17.82 17.00 -12.07
CA TYR A 417 16.64 16.23 -12.43
C TYR A 417 15.64 17.09 -13.21
N GLU A 418 14.92 16.47 -14.15
CA GLU A 418 13.80 17.11 -14.83
C GLU A 418 12.56 17.19 -13.95
N HIS A 419 12.25 16.09 -13.26
CA HIS A 419 11.09 15.92 -12.40
C HIS A 419 11.50 15.42 -11.01
N ALA A 420 10.71 15.73 -9.99
CA ALA A 420 10.90 15.23 -8.64
C ALA A 420 10.52 13.75 -8.56
N ILE A 421 9.31 13.41 -8.99
CA ILE A 421 8.82 12.03 -9.05
C ILE A 421 8.35 11.71 -10.45
N CYS A 422 8.67 10.52 -10.93
CA CYS A 422 7.98 9.88 -12.05
C CYS A 422 7.18 8.69 -11.53
N ALA A 423 5.87 8.68 -11.76
CA ALA A 423 4.99 7.61 -11.33
C ALA A 423 4.54 6.77 -12.54
N VAL A 424 4.74 5.46 -12.46
CA VAL A 424 4.18 4.46 -13.39
C VAL A 424 3.07 3.72 -12.66
N LEU A 425 1.83 3.88 -13.09
CA LEU A 425 0.70 3.14 -12.54
C LEU A 425 0.38 1.99 -13.48
N LEU A 426 0.47 0.76 -12.95
CA LEU A 426 0.20 -0.48 -13.66
C LEU A 426 -1.25 -0.90 -13.45
N ASP A 427 -1.90 -1.29 -14.54
CA ASP A 427 -3.22 -1.90 -14.53
C ASP A 427 -3.06 -3.42 -14.45
N ALA A 428 -3.13 -3.94 -13.22
CA ALA A 428 -3.05 -5.36 -12.90
C ALA A 428 -4.40 -6.08 -13.06
N ARG A 429 -5.37 -5.50 -13.79
CA ARG A 429 -6.73 -6.04 -13.91
C ARG A 429 -7.14 -6.27 -15.36
N SER A 430 -7.11 -5.24 -16.20
CA SER A 430 -7.71 -5.25 -17.55
C SER A 430 -7.21 -6.39 -18.43
N PHE A 431 -5.94 -6.73 -18.28
CA PHE A 431 -5.29 -7.76 -19.07
C PHE A 431 -4.89 -8.99 -18.25
N ARG A 432 -5.22 -9.04 -16.97
CA ARG A 432 -4.78 -10.10 -16.06
C ARG A 432 -5.43 -11.43 -16.43
N ASP A 433 -4.62 -12.46 -16.62
CA ASP A 433 -5.10 -13.84 -16.75
C ASP A 433 -5.53 -14.41 -15.38
N SER A 434 -6.34 -15.47 -15.37
CA SER A 434 -6.77 -16.09 -14.11
C SER A 434 -5.57 -16.62 -13.30
N PRO A 435 -5.40 -16.20 -12.02
CA PRO A 435 -4.38 -16.73 -11.13
C PRO A 435 -4.78 -18.14 -10.71
N ASN A 436 -3.95 -19.12 -11.06
CA ASN A 436 -4.28 -20.54 -10.86
C ASN A 436 -3.03 -21.36 -10.48
N ALA A 437 -3.23 -22.64 -10.17
CA ALA A 437 -2.16 -23.53 -9.69
C ALA A 437 -0.97 -23.71 -10.65
N THR A 438 -1.11 -23.36 -11.93
CA THR A 438 -0.03 -23.50 -12.92
C THR A 438 0.94 -22.32 -12.94
N HIS A 439 0.55 -21.18 -12.35
CA HIS A 439 1.32 -19.93 -12.36
C HIS A 439 1.77 -19.49 -13.76
N ALA A 440 1.01 -19.86 -14.80
CA ALA A 440 1.37 -19.63 -16.20
C ALA A 440 0.80 -18.33 -16.79
N GLY A 441 -0.11 -17.66 -16.07
CA GLY A 441 -0.79 -16.44 -16.52
C GLY A 441 0.11 -15.20 -16.51
N ASP A 442 -0.33 -14.16 -17.22
CA ASP A 442 0.26 -12.83 -17.24
C ASP A 442 -0.55 -11.84 -16.39
N ALA A 443 0.13 -10.89 -15.75
CA ALA A 443 -0.51 -9.94 -14.84
C ALA A 443 -1.04 -8.69 -15.57
N ILE A 444 -0.34 -8.23 -16.61
CA ILE A 444 -0.60 -6.91 -17.22
C ILE A 444 -0.75 -6.90 -18.75
N GLY A 445 -0.51 -8.02 -19.43
CA GLY A 445 -0.76 -8.18 -20.86
C GLY A 445 0.36 -7.66 -21.76
N ALA A 446 0.42 -8.20 -22.98
CA ALA A 446 1.47 -7.89 -23.95
C ALA A 446 1.56 -6.39 -24.32
N GLU A 447 0.42 -5.72 -24.51
CA GLU A 447 0.39 -4.30 -24.89
C GLU A 447 0.94 -3.41 -23.77
N GLN A 448 0.53 -3.66 -22.52
CA GLN A 448 1.04 -2.91 -21.37
C GLN A 448 2.52 -3.20 -21.13
N TRP A 449 3.01 -4.42 -21.38
CA TRP A 449 4.44 -4.73 -21.31
C TRP A 449 5.27 -3.91 -22.29
N VAL A 450 4.81 -3.77 -23.54
CA VAL A 450 5.49 -2.94 -24.55
C VAL A 450 5.50 -1.48 -24.10
N TRP A 451 4.36 -0.96 -23.68
CA TRP A 451 4.26 0.41 -23.15
C TRP A 451 5.17 0.64 -21.93
N PHE A 452 5.19 -0.30 -20.99
CA PHE A 452 5.99 -0.18 -19.77
C PHE A 452 7.48 -0.09 -20.12
N GLU A 453 7.94 -0.93 -21.04
CA GLU A 453 9.33 -0.90 -21.51
C GLU A 453 9.68 0.43 -22.21
N GLU A 454 8.76 1.01 -22.99
CA GLU A 454 8.92 2.33 -23.59
C GLU A 454 8.97 3.45 -22.52
N SER A 455 8.13 3.37 -21.50
CA SER A 455 8.17 4.30 -20.36
C SER A 455 9.50 4.23 -19.61
N LEU A 456 10.05 3.04 -19.38
CA LEU A 456 11.35 2.88 -18.74
C LEU A 456 12.48 3.50 -19.57
N LYS A 457 12.48 3.31 -20.90
CA LYS A 457 13.46 3.97 -21.79
C LYS A 457 13.37 5.48 -21.69
N ASN A 458 12.16 6.03 -21.65
CA ASN A 458 11.97 7.46 -21.52
C ASN A 458 12.58 7.98 -20.21
N TYR A 459 12.28 7.32 -19.07
CA TYR A 459 12.77 7.73 -17.75
C TYR A 459 14.27 7.51 -17.52
N THR A 460 14.89 6.57 -18.23
CA THR A 460 16.32 6.29 -18.11
C THR A 460 17.18 7.06 -19.12
N THR A 461 16.56 7.69 -20.12
CA THR A 461 17.28 8.52 -21.10
C THR A 461 17.45 9.93 -20.54
N PRO A 462 18.69 10.40 -20.26
CA PRO A 462 18.90 11.76 -19.79
C PRO A 462 18.33 12.80 -20.75
N THR A 463 17.99 13.97 -20.23
CA THR A 463 17.60 15.11 -21.05
C THR A 463 18.76 15.53 -21.97
N GLN A 464 18.47 16.31 -23.02
CA GLN A 464 19.51 16.83 -23.93
C GLN A 464 20.60 17.61 -23.19
N ASP A 465 20.26 18.27 -22.08
CA ASP A 465 21.19 19.02 -21.24
C ASP A 465 21.90 18.17 -20.17
N GLY A 466 21.57 16.88 -20.06
CA GLY A 466 22.28 15.90 -19.20
C GLY A 466 21.68 15.69 -17.80
N ARG A 467 20.42 16.07 -17.57
CA ARG A 467 19.68 15.78 -16.33
C ARG A 467 19.14 14.35 -16.37
N GLU A 468 19.04 13.72 -15.20
CA GLU A 468 18.17 12.56 -15.09
C GLU A 468 16.73 13.00 -15.25
N ARG A 469 15.85 12.09 -15.67
CA ARG A 469 14.43 12.43 -15.76
C ARG A 469 13.80 12.64 -14.40
N CYS A 470 14.14 11.80 -13.43
CA CYS A 470 13.39 11.71 -12.17
C CYS A 470 14.35 11.59 -10.98
N ALA A 471 14.12 12.35 -9.91
CA ALA A 471 14.81 12.10 -8.65
C ALA A 471 14.37 10.76 -8.04
N MET A 472 13.09 10.45 -8.08
CA MET A 472 12.54 9.15 -7.65
C MET A 472 11.55 8.60 -8.66
N VAL A 473 11.49 7.27 -8.78
CA VAL A 473 10.52 6.55 -9.61
C VAL A 473 9.59 5.76 -8.70
N LEU A 474 8.29 5.96 -8.86
CA LEU A 474 7.24 5.17 -8.19
C LEU A 474 6.61 4.20 -9.19
N ILE A 475 6.43 2.96 -8.76
CA ILE A 475 5.63 1.98 -9.50
C ILE A 475 4.42 1.62 -8.65
N GLY A 476 3.23 2.01 -9.12
CA GLY A 476 1.95 1.76 -8.46
C GLY A 476 1.22 0.55 -9.04
N SER A 477 0.56 -0.22 -8.19
CA SER A 477 -0.27 -1.38 -8.55
C SER A 477 -1.48 -1.48 -7.63
N GLY A 478 -2.61 -1.95 -8.15
CA GLY A 478 -3.81 -2.24 -7.35
C GLY A 478 -3.56 -3.25 -6.23
N ILE A 479 -2.77 -4.27 -6.53
CA ILE A 479 -2.44 -5.39 -5.62
C ILE A 479 -1.00 -5.34 -5.12
N GLN A 480 -0.72 -6.00 -3.98
CA GLN A 480 0.63 -6.09 -3.39
C GLN A 480 1.65 -6.74 -4.33
N PHE A 481 2.86 -6.21 -4.36
CA PHE A 481 3.94 -6.62 -5.25
C PHE A 481 4.93 -7.59 -4.58
N MET A 482 5.53 -7.19 -3.46
CA MET A 482 6.58 -7.91 -2.72
C MET A 482 5.99 -8.77 -1.60
N LEU A 483 4.96 -8.25 -0.92
CA LEU A 483 4.32 -8.87 0.24
C LEU A 483 3.37 -9.99 -0.20
N ASP A 484 3.83 -11.24 -0.10
CA ASP A 484 3.18 -12.43 -0.66
C ASP A 484 2.91 -13.53 0.39
N GLU A 485 3.17 -13.24 1.66
CA GLU A 485 2.98 -14.16 2.78
C GLU A 485 1.50 -14.39 3.11
N LYS A 486 0.62 -13.47 2.69
CA LYS A 486 -0.83 -13.54 2.92
C LYS A 486 -1.52 -14.28 1.76
N PRO A 487 -2.57 -15.07 2.02
CA PRO A 487 -3.36 -15.75 1.00
C PRO A 487 -4.35 -14.79 0.30
N ALA A 488 -3.86 -13.62 -0.09
CA ALA A 488 -4.57 -12.56 -0.79
C ALA A 488 -4.08 -12.46 -2.24
N GLU A 489 -4.69 -11.59 -3.03
CA GLU A 489 -4.19 -11.30 -4.37
C GLU A 489 -2.88 -10.51 -4.31
N ASN A 490 -1.90 -10.92 -5.11
CA ASN A 490 -0.60 -10.27 -5.20
C ASN A 490 0.14 -10.77 -6.45
N TRP A 491 1.25 -10.09 -6.79
CA TRP A 491 2.07 -10.41 -7.94
C TRP A 491 2.76 -11.79 -7.87
N ALA A 492 2.85 -12.45 -6.69
CA ALA A 492 3.43 -13.79 -6.59
C ALA A 492 2.53 -14.87 -7.23
N ALA A 493 1.24 -14.59 -7.47
CA ALA A 493 0.39 -15.44 -8.29
C ALA A 493 0.84 -15.50 -9.77
N PHE A 494 1.63 -14.51 -10.21
CA PHE A 494 2.16 -14.37 -11.56
C PHE A 494 3.69 -14.25 -11.54
N PRO A 495 4.43 -15.29 -11.10
CA PRO A 495 5.87 -15.21 -10.85
C PRO A 495 6.66 -14.77 -12.09
N ARG A 496 6.26 -15.18 -13.29
CA ARG A 496 6.90 -14.75 -14.54
C ARG A 496 6.73 -13.26 -14.82
N SER A 497 5.56 -12.71 -14.50
CA SER A 497 5.28 -11.27 -14.63
C SER A 497 6.09 -10.47 -13.61
N ARG A 498 6.18 -10.96 -12.37
CA ARG A 498 6.99 -10.38 -11.30
C ARG A 498 8.47 -10.37 -11.65
N ASP A 499 8.99 -11.50 -12.13
CA ASP A 499 10.36 -11.63 -12.62
C ASP A 499 10.62 -10.69 -13.80
N ARG A 500 9.70 -10.63 -14.76
CA ARG A 500 9.81 -9.75 -15.94
C ARG A 500 9.85 -8.28 -15.55
N LEU A 501 9.03 -7.86 -14.59
CA LEU A 501 9.01 -6.48 -14.11
C LEU A 501 10.36 -6.08 -13.51
N LEU A 502 10.87 -6.85 -12.54
CA LEU A 502 12.18 -6.58 -11.91
C LEU A 502 13.32 -6.71 -12.92
N GLY A 503 13.21 -7.69 -13.82
CA GLY A 503 14.16 -7.94 -14.90
C GLY A 503 14.25 -6.78 -15.90
N LEU A 504 13.13 -6.17 -16.28
CA LEU A 504 13.10 -4.99 -17.14
C LEU A 504 13.73 -3.78 -16.44
N LEU A 505 13.35 -3.51 -15.19
CA LEU A 505 13.94 -2.44 -14.40
C LEU A 505 15.47 -2.60 -14.28
N ARG A 506 15.94 -3.84 -14.05
CA ARG A 506 17.37 -4.16 -14.04
C ARG A 506 18.04 -3.99 -15.40
N ALA A 507 17.41 -4.47 -16.47
CA ALA A 507 17.95 -4.40 -17.82
C ALA A 507 18.12 -2.95 -18.31
N TYR A 508 17.17 -2.08 -17.98
CA TYR A 508 17.22 -0.65 -18.28
C TYR A 508 18.00 0.17 -17.25
N ARG A 509 18.55 -0.46 -16.21
CA ARG A 509 19.28 0.18 -15.10
C ARG A 509 18.49 1.33 -14.47
N VAL A 510 17.19 1.15 -14.29
CA VAL A 510 16.35 2.10 -13.56
C VAL A 510 16.83 2.10 -12.10
N GLU A 511 16.95 3.29 -11.52
CA GLU A 511 17.34 3.51 -10.13
C GLU A 511 16.28 4.32 -9.39
N ARG A 512 16.37 4.33 -8.06
CA ARG A 512 15.50 5.11 -7.16
C ARG A 512 14.04 4.70 -7.29
N VAL A 513 13.81 3.41 -7.48
CA VAL A 513 12.49 2.79 -7.64
C VAL A 513 11.94 2.32 -6.30
N ALA A 514 10.71 2.72 -5.98
CA ALA A 514 9.91 2.12 -4.91
C ALA A 514 8.51 1.76 -5.39
N PHE A 515 7.89 0.79 -4.75
CA PHE A 515 6.54 0.31 -5.07
C PHE A 515 5.51 0.87 -4.11
N ILE A 516 4.33 1.23 -4.62
CA ILE A 516 3.16 1.61 -3.83
C ILE A 516 1.96 0.75 -4.22
N THR A 517 1.22 0.21 -3.26
CA THR A 517 0.17 -0.80 -3.52
C THR A 517 -1.11 -0.62 -2.70
N GLY A 518 -2.21 -1.22 -3.18
CA GLY A 518 -3.56 -1.21 -2.59
C GLY A 518 -4.09 -2.61 -2.23
N ASP A 519 -5.39 -2.84 -2.47
CA ASP A 519 -6.21 -4.06 -2.24
C ASP A 519 -6.29 -4.55 -0.79
N VAL A 520 -5.14 -4.78 -0.15
CA VAL A 520 -5.10 -5.41 1.16
C VAL A 520 -5.42 -4.40 2.27
N HIS A 521 -6.60 -4.55 2.88
CA HIS A 521 -7.27 -3.68 3.88
C HIS A 521 -6.45 -3.20 5.12
N MET A 522 -5.24 -2.67 4.95
CA MET A 522 -4.27 -2.28 5.98
C MET A 522 -3.20 -1.33 5.41
N GLY A 523 -2.34 -0.81 6.28
CA GLY A 523 -1.11 -0.11 5.91
C GLY A 523 0.09 -1.01 6.19
N GLU A 524 1.00 -1.16 5.24
CA GLU A 524 2.13 -2.09 5.39
C GLU A 524 3.39 -1.49 4.75
N LEU A 525 4.51 -1.56 5.47
CA LEU A 525 5.84 -1.15 4.99
C LEU A 525 6.66 -2.42 4.76
N GLY A 526 7.16 -2.60 3.55
CA GLY A 526 8.02 -3.72 3.16
C GLY A 526 9.38 -3.25 2.66
N ALA A 527 10.43 -3.98 3.02
CA ALA A 527 11.75 -3.85 2.40
C ALA A 527 12.46 -5.21 2.30
N ASP A 528 13.12 -5.48 1.17
CA ASP A 528 13.96 -6.67 0.96
C ASP A 528 15.43 -6.25 0.83
N PHE A 529 16.18 -6.46 1.91
CA PHE A 529 17.62 -6.18 2.02
C PHE A 529 18.49 -7.41 1.75
N THR A 530 17.91 -8.53 1.27
CA THR A 530 18.65 -9.78 1.13
C THR A 530 19.63 -9.75 -0.04
N GLU A 531 20.67 -10.58 0.05
CA GLU A 531 21.62 -10.73 -1.07
C GLU A 531 20.95 -11.22 -2.36
N HIS A 532 19.89 -12.03 -2.25
CA HIS A 532 19.16 -12.49 -3.42
C HIS A 532 18.47 -11.32 -4.14
N ALA A 533 17.77 -10.45 -3.41
CA ALA A 533 17.14 -9.26 -3.98
C ALA A 533 18.18 -8.30 -4.58
N ILE A 534 19.27 -8.03 -3.85
CA ILE A 534 20.27 -7.04 -4.23
C ILE A 534 21.23 -7.58 -5.31
N GLY A 535 21.94 -8.67 -5.05
CA GLY A 535 22.97 -9.20 -5.96
C GLY A 535 22.40 -9.84 -7.22
N GLU A 536 21.32 -10.62 -7.08
CA GLU A 536 20.84 -11.50 -8.15
C GLU A 536 19.65 -10.94 -8.94
N VAL A 537 18.68 -10.30 -8.25
CA VAL A 537 17.39 -9.91 -8.87
C VAL A 537 17.37 -8.47 -9.34
N PHE A 538 17.59 -7.49 -8.46
CA PHE A 538 17.27 -6.08 -8.73
C PHE A 538 18.49 -5.16 -8.82
N GLY A 539 19.48 -5.33 -7.93
CA GLY A 539 20.72 -4.53 -7.90
C GLY A 539 20.87 -3.65 -6.65
N TYR A 540 19.77 -3.39 -5.96
CA TYR A 540 19.67 -2.60 -4.73
C TYR A 540 18.40 -3.05 -3.96
N PRO A 541 18.17 -2.60 -2.71
CA PRO A 541 17.02 -3.02 -1.92
C PRO A 541 15.68 -2.74 -2.61
N ILE A 542 14.71 -3.64 -2.45
CA ILE A 542 13.33 -3.42 -2.92
C ILE A 542 12.53 -2.82 -1.77
N VAL A 543 11.79 -1.74 -2.02
CA VAL A 543 10.89 -1.11 -1.06
C VAL A 543 9.47 -1.12 -1.61
N GLU A 544 8.51 -1.56 -0.79
CA GLU A 544 7.08 -1.52 -1.08
C GLU A 544 6.32 -0.87 0.07
N VAL A 545 5.32 -0.05 -0.24
CA VAL A 545 4.38 0.48 0.75
C VAL A 545 2.95 0.28 0.31
N THR A 546 2.18 -0.44 1.12
CA THR A 546 0.74 -0.62 0.93
C THR A 546 -0.01 0.37 1.81
N SER A 547 -0.98 1.09 1.24
CA SER A 547 -1.94 1.88 2.02
C SER A 547 -3.33 1.72 1.44
N SER A 548 -4.11 0.84 2.08
CA SER A 548 -5.37 0.38 1.52
C SER A 548 -6.43 0.22 2.60
N GLY A 549 -6.66 1.24 3.42
CA GLY A 549 -7.67 1.15 4.48
C GLY A 549 -8.45 2.45 4.65
N LEU A 550 -8.81 3.12 3.56
CA LEU A 550 -9.25 4.52 3.66
C LEU A 550 -10.52 4.72 4.49
N THR A 551 -11.51 3.84 4.38
CA THR A 551 -12.76 3.93 5.17
C THR A 551 -13.09 2.68 5.97
N HIS A 552 -12.36 1.60 5.73
CA HIS A 552 -12.50 0.35 6.46
C HIS A 552 -11.17 -0.40 6.38
N SER A 553 -10.99 -1.35 7.28
CA SER A 553 -9.74 -2.10 7.41
C SER A 553 -10.02 -3.56 7.80
N ALA A 554 -8.98 -4.38 7.78
CA ALA A 554 -9.00 -5.76 8.27
C ALA A 554 -9.07 -5.83 9.82
N ASN A 555 -9.37 -4.72 10.50
CA ASN A 555 -9.53 -4.66 11.95
C ASN A 555 -10.81 -5.36 12.42
N MET A 556 -10.77 -6.69 12.47
CA MET A 556 -11.88 -7.52 12.94
C MET A 556 -11.45 -8.35 14.17
N TYR A 557 -12.12 -8.16 15.31
CA TYR A 557 -11.86 -8.88 16.57
C TYR A 557 -10.36 -8.86 16.96
N PHE A 558 -9.74 -10.04 17.11
CA PHE A 558 -8.32 -10.22 17.47
C PHE A 558 -7.40 -10.31 16.24
N LEU A 559 -7.92 -10.13 15.02
CA LEU A 559 -7.15 -10.29 13.79
C LEU A 559 -5.89 -9.40 13.75
N PRO A 560 -5.92 -8.10 14.12
CA PRO A 560 -4.71 -7.28 14.16
C PRO A 560 -3.55 -7.89 14.98
N THR A 561 -3.86 -8.44 16.16
CA THR A 561 -2.88 -9.07 17.05
C THR A 561 -2.35 -10.39 16.49
N LEU A 562 -3.20 -11.13 15.78
CA LEU A 562 -2.85 -12.43 15.22
C LEU A 562 -2.14 -12.35 13.86
N MET A 563 -2.34 -11.27 13.09
CA MET A 563 -1.79 -11.13 11.73
C MET A 563 -0.28 -11.34 11.66
N PRO A 564 0.57 -10.72 12.51
CA PRO A 564 2.01 -10.97 12.49
C PRO A 564 2.39 -12.43 12.82
N LEU A 565 1.60 -13.09 13.67
CA LEU A 565 1.83 -14.48 14.07
C LEU A 565 1.40 -15.46 12.99
N LEU A 566 0.25 -15.20 12.34
CA LEU A 566 -0.32 -16.06 11.30
C LEU A 566 0.41 -15.91 9.97
N PHE A 567 0.96 -14.72 9.69
CA PHE A 567 1.61 -14.40 8.42
C PHE A 567 2.95 -13.69 8.65
N PRO A 568 3.94 -14.36 9.30
CA PRO A 568 5.27 -13.77 9.46
C PRO A 568 5.94 -13.56 8.11
N SER A 569 6.68 -12.45 7.98
CA SER A 569 7.48 -12.14 6.78
C SER A 569 8.75 -11.42 7.20
N SER A 570 9.90 -11.84 6.68
CA SER A 570 11.19 -11.16 6.89
C SER A 570 11.30 -9.85 6.11
N ARG A 571 10.39 -9.64 5.14
CA ARG A 571 10.34 -8.42 4.32
C ARG A 571 9.47 -7.34 4.95
N ARG A 572 8.62 -7.68 5.91
CA ARG A 572 7.75 -6.73 6.59
C ARG A 572 8.55 -5.91 7.59
N VAL A 573 8.55 -4.61 7.40
CA VAL A 573 9.14 -3.62 8.29
C VAL A 573 8.11 -3.08 9.29
N GLY A 574 6.88 -2.84 8.83
CA GLY A 574 5.79 -2.32 9.67
C GLY A 574 4.42 -2.74 9.15
N LEU A 575 3.46 -2.89 10.07
CA LEU A 575 2.09 -3.31 9.75
C LEU A 575 1.09 -2.57 10.64
N TYR A 576 0.17 -1.86 10.00
CA TYR A 576 -0.93 -1.13 10.63
C TYR A 576 -2.27 -1.67 10.12
N VAL A 577 -2.99 -2.42 10.95
CA VAL A 577 -4.24 -3.11 10.54
C VAL A 577 -5.48 -2.20 10.68
N GLY A 578 -5.31 -0.91 10.95
CA GLY A 578 -6.40 0.06 11.05
C GLY A 578 -6.64 0.87 9.77
N GLU A 579 -7.67 1.72 9.80
CA GLU A 579 -7.97 2.64 8.71
C GLU A 579 -6.84 3.67 8.52
N ASN A 580 -6.40 3.86 7.28
CA ASN A 580 -5.17 4.59 6.98
C ASN A 580 -5.13 5.24 5.60
N PHE A 581 -4.16 6.14 5.44
CA PHE A 581 -3.69 6.67 4.17
C PHE A 581 -2.16 6.76 4.17
N GLY A 582 -1.56 6.81 2.97
CA GLY A 582 -0.12 6.79 2.77
C GLY A 582 0.42 8.08 2.18
N ALA A 583 1.67 8.41 2.50
CA ALA A 583 2.40 9.48 1.84
C ALA A 583 3.86 9.12 1.56
N LEU A 584 4.39 9.64 0.46
CA LEU A 584 5.81 9.80 0.21
C LEU A 584 6.16 11.28 0.37
N ARG A 585 7.25 11.56 1.08
CA ARG A 585 7.87 12.89 1.12
C ARG A 585 9.34 12.77 0.71
N LEU A 586 9.79 13.69 -0.16
CA LEU A 586 11.21 13.92 -0.41
C LEU A 586 11.70 15.10 0.42
N SER A 587 12.85 14.95 1.06
CA SER A 587 13.42 15.99 1.91
C SER A 587 14.94 15.99 1.94
N ILE A 588 15.54 17.17 2.02
CA ILE A 588 16.99 17.32 2.22
C ILE A 588 17.32 17.23 3.71
N ASP A 589 18.27 16.37 4.06
CA ASP A 589 18.90 16.32 5.36
C ASP A 589 19.94 17.45 5.51
N LEU A 590 19.56 18.45 6.30
CA LEU A 590 20.36 19.63 6.57
C LEU A 590 21.58 19.36 7.47
N HIS A 591 21.66 18.23 8.18
CA HIS A 591 22.89 17.85 8.89
C HIS A 591 24.03 17.55 7.92
N HIS A 592 23.69 16.99 6.76
CA HIS A 592 24.65 16.66 5.71
C HIS A 592 24.79 17.78 4.65
N LEU A 593 24.18 18.95 4.88
CA LEU A 593 24.31 20.13 4.03
C LEU A 593 25.76 20.53 3.69
N PRO A 594 26.77 20.36 4.59
CA PRO A 594 28.17 20.62 4.24
C PRO A 594 28.66 19.85 2.99
N SER A 595 28.12 18.66 2.70
CA SER A 595 28.50 17.85 1.53
C SER A 595 28.00 18.42 0.20
N ILE A 596 26.95 19.25 0.22
CA ILE A 596 26.38 19.88 -0.98
C ILE A 596 26.56 21.40 -1.00
N ARG A 597 27.19 21.98 0.03
CA ARG A 597 27.29 23.43 0.22
C ARG A 597 27.98 24.15 -0.94
N SER A 598 29.03 23.57 -1.50
CA SER A 598 29.73 24.15 -2.65
C SER A 598 28.79 24.30 -3.86
N TYR A 599 27.97 23.29 -4.14
CA TYR A 599 27.00 23.33 -5.24
C TYR A 599 25.90 24.36 -4.98
N LEU A 600 25.41 24.48 -3.75
CA LEU A 600 24.44 25.51 -3.38
C LEU A 600 25.03 26.92 -3.57
N THR A 601 26.27 27.16 -3.14
CA THR A 601 26.94 28.44 -3.34
C THR A 601 27.18 28.74 -4.83
N ASP A 602 27.44 27.73 -5.66
CA ASP A 602 27.53 27.91 -7.11
C ASP A 602 26.19 28.37 -7.71
N ILE A 603 25.08 27.80 -7.27
CA ILE A 603 23.72 28.21 -7.66
C ILE A 603 23.42 29.63 -7.18
N GLU A 604 23.72 29.97 -5.93
CA GLU A 604 23.53 31.32 -5.38
C GLU A 604 24.36 32.37 -6.12
N ARG A 605 25.61 32.06 -6.49
CA ARG A 605 26.47 32.95 -7.28
C ARG A 605 25.90 33.17 -8.68
N ALA A 606 25.34 32.14 -9.30
CA ALA A 606 24.65 32.27 -10.58
C ALA A 606 23.40 33.17 -10.46
N MET A 607 22.67 33.11 -9.35
CA MET A 607 21.53 34.00 -9.08
C MET A 607 21.97 35.47 -8.90
N GLY A 608 23.02 35.73 -8.11
CA GLY A 608 23.45 37.09 -7.74
C GLY A 608 24.10 37.92 -8.85
N THR A 609 24.49 37.30 -9.98
CA THR A 609 25.19 37.97 -11.10
C THR A 609 24.25 38.53 -12.18
N GLY A 610 22.93 38.56 -11.95
CA GLY A 610 21.96 39.11 -12.92
C GLY A 610 21.66 38.18 -14.11
N ALA A 611 22.21 36.95 -14.12
CA ALA A 611 21.76 35.89 -15.02
C ALA A 611 20.30 35.44 -14.73
N ALA A 612 19.68 35.93 -13.65
CA ALA A 612 18.31 35.64 -13.24
C ALA A 612 17.22 36.28 -14.13
N ALA A 613 17.55 37.22 -15.02
CA ALA A 613 16.55 37.78 -15.94
C ALA A 613 16.14 36.80 -17.07
N ASN A 614 16.87 35.70 -17.22
CA ASN A 614 16.53 34.58 -18.09
C ASN A 614 16.96 33.30 -17.37
N GLU A 615 16.03 32.45 -16.94
CA GLU A 615 16.30 31.13 -16.34
C GLU A 615 17.25 30.23 -17.18
N SER A 616 17.50 30.63 -18.43
CA SER A 616 18.41 30.02 -19.40
C SER A 616 19.87 30.55 -19.41
N ALA A 617 20.23 31.55 -18.59
CA ALA A 617 21.53 32.25 -18.71
C ALA A 617 22.63 31.82 -17.70
N ALA A 618 22.33 30.97 -16.72
CA ALA A 618 23.40 30.31 -15.96
C ALA A 618 24.12 29.34 -16.91
N ARG A 619 25.46 29.47 -17.07
CA ARG A 619 26.28 28.51 -17.84
C ARG A 619 25.83 27.10 -17.49
N SER A 620 25.31 26.36 -18.48
CA SER A 620 24.82 25.00 -18.27
C SER A 620 25.90 24.20 -17.54
N PRO A 621 25.60 23.61 -16.36
CA PRO A 621 26.62 22.93 -15.59
C PRO A 621 27.25 21.81 -16.41
N THR A 622 28.57 21.65 -16.29
CA THR A 622 29.27 20.61 -17.05
C THR A 622 28.72 19.23 -16.70
N PRO A 623 28.75 18.25 -17.64
CA PRO A 623 28.30 16.89 -17.33
C PRO A 623 29.02 16.26 -16.13
N GLN A 624 30.29 16.63 -15.90
CA GLN A 624 31.05 16.19 -14.73
C GLN A 624 30.48 16.79 -13.44
N TRP A 625 30.28 18.12 -13.40
CA TRP A 625 29.68 18.79 -12.25
C TRP A 625 28.32 18.17 -11.90
N ARG A 626 27.46 17.90 -12.90
CA ARG A 626 26.15 17.29 -12.64
C ARG A 626 26.27 15.91 -12.01
N ARG A 627 27.20 15.07 -12.47
CA ARG A 627 27.41 13.73 -11.88
C ARG A 627 27.89 13.82 -10.43
N GLU A 628 28.86 14.68 -10.16
CA GLU A 628 29.42 14.85 -8.80
C GLU A 628 28.39 15.45 -7.83
N ALA A 629 27.67 16.49 -8.28
CA ALA A 629 26.60 17.11 -7.52
C ALA A 629 25.46 16.12 -7.24
N ARG A 630 25.06 15.30 -8.22
CA ARG A 630 24.04 14.27 -8.04
C ARG A 630 24.45 13.21 -7.03
N ALA A 631 25.67 12.68 -7.13
CA ALA A 631 26.17 11.68 -6.21
C ALA A 631 26.22 12.20 -4.75
N ALA A 632 26.48 13.49 -4.55
CA ALA A 632 26.40 14.13 -3.24
C ALA A 632 24.95 14.34 -2.80
N VAL A 633 24.07 14.84 -3.68
CA VAL A 633 22.66 15.08 -3.40
C VAL A 633 21.92 13.78 -3.05
N GLU A 634 22.15 12.67 -3.73
CA GLU A 634 21.51 11.38 -3.46
C GLU A 634 21.82 10.81 -2.07
N GLN A 635 22.91 11.25 -1.43
CA GLN A 635 23.25 10.85 -0.07
C GLN A 635 22.53 11.67 1.00
N VAL A 636 22.09 12.89 0.66
CA VAL A 636 21.42 13.81 1.60
C VAL A 636 19.92 13.97 1.33
N LEU A 637 19.46 13.60 0.13
CA LEU A 637 18.06 13.57 -0.23
C LEU A 637 17.43 12.27 0.28
N ASN A 638 16.53 12.40 1.26
CA ASN A 638 15.81 11.31 1.87
C ASN A 638 14.42 11.14 1.25
N ALA A 639 14.01 9.90 1.05
CA ALA A 639 12.64 9.50 0.87
C ALA A 639 12.06 9.02 2.21
N THR A 640 10.89 9.54 2.56
CA THR A 640 10.13 9.16 3.75
C THR A 640 8.77 8.64 3.31
N PHE A 641 8.53 7.35 3.48
CA PHE A 641 7.18 6.80 3.42
C PHE A 641 6.54 6.88 4.79
N THR A 642 5.26 7.29 4.86
CA THR A 642 4.51 7.40 6.11
C THR A 642 3.13 6.77 5.94
N ILE A 643 2.71 5.97 6.92
CA ILE A 643 1.33 5.50 7.10
C ILE A 643 0.70 6.34 8.21
N PHE A 644 -0.48 6.88 7.95
CA PHE A 644 -1.23 7.69 8.90
C PHE A 644 -2.48 6.94 9.36
N SER A 645 -2.84 7.08 10.64
CA SER A 645 -4.03 6.50 11.25
C SER A 645 -5.21 7.46 11.16
N ILE A 646 -6.26 7.05 10.45
CA ILE A 646 -7.52 7.81 10.38
C ILE A 646 -8.28 7.81 11.73
N PRO A 647 -8.37 6.68 12.47
CA PRO A 647 -9.05 6.64 13.77
C PRO A 647 -8.40 7.55 14.81
N ASN A 648 -7.08 7.76 14.70
CA ASN A 648 -6.31 8.66 15.57
C ASN A 648 -6.15 10.06 14.96
N GLY A 649 -7.14 10.53 14.22
CA GLY A 649 -7.19 11.91 13.72
C GLY A 649 -6.14 12.27 12.67
N GLY A 650 -5.57 11.29 11.97
CA GLY A 650 -4.51 11.46 10.97
C GLY A 650 -3.10 11.32 11.51
N GLN A 651 -2.89 10.76 12.71
CA GLN A 651 -1.56 10.61 13.31
C GLN A 651 -0.63 9.74 12.45
N PRO A 652 0.63 10.14 12.19
CA PRO A 652 1.64 9.23 11.67
C PRO A 652 1.81 8.02 12.62
N VAL A 653 1.75 6.79 12.10
CA VAL A 653 1.92 5.57 12.91
C VAL A 653 3.14 4.75 12.51
N TYR A 654 3.53 4.81 11.25
CA TYR A 654 4.78 4.21 10.77
C TYR A 654 5.47 5.12 9.78
N ARG A 655 6.81 5.12 9.85
CA ARG A 655 7.67 5.77 8.85
C ARG A 655 8.73 4.79 8.37
N LEU A 656 9.14 4.94 7.12
CA LEU A 656 10.34 4.32 6.55
C LEU A 656 11.16 5.44 5.90
N ASN A 657 12.36 5.68 6.43
CA ASN A 657 13.24 6.78 6.06
C ASN A 657 14.56 6.24 5.51
N PHE A 658 14.93 6.62 4.30
CA PHE A 658 16.20 6.24 3.69
C PHE A 658 16.71 7.29 2.69
N PRO A 659 18.04 7.42 2.53
CA PRO A 659 18.60 8.27 1.47
C PRO A 659 18.35 7.65 0.11
N LEU A 660 18.12 8.46 -0.92
CA LEU A 660 17.88 7.97 -2.29
C LEU A 660 19.03 7.11 -2.82
N SER A 661 20.27 7.39 -2.39
CA SER A 661 21.44 6.58 -2.70
C SER A 661 21.25 5.09 -2.35
N MET A 662 20.45 4.75 -1.33
CA MET A 662 20.11 3.36 -1.01
C MET A 662 19.54 2.61 -2.22
N LEU A 663 18.80 3.29 -3.09
CA LEU A 663 18.12 2.72 -4.24
C LEU A 663 18.91 2.92 -5.55
N THR A 664 20.24 3.00 -5.47
CA THR A 664 21.13 3.12 -6.65
C THR A 664 22.00 1.88 -6.78
N TYR A 665 22.44 1.53 -7.99
CA TYR A 665 23.40 0.45 -8.20
C TYR A 665 24.76 0.75 -7.54
N ALA A 666 25.10 2.03 -7.39
CA ALA A 666 26.37 2.45 -6.81
C ALA A 666 26.44 2.21 -5.29
N HIS A 667 25.36 2.47 -4.55
CA HIS A 667 25.38 2.42 -3.08
C HIS A 667 24.44 1.37 -2.47
N GLY A 668 23.44 0.89 -3.21
CA GLY A 668 22.50 -0.13 -2.77
C GLY A 668 23.14 -1.43 -2.26
N PRO A 669 24.23 -1.96 -2.86
CA PRO A 669 24.93 -3.13 -2.33
C PRO A 669 25.42 -2.98 -0.89
N ALA A 670 25.69 -1.76 -0.41
CA ALA A 670 26.09 -1.51 0.97
C ALA A 670 24.95 -1.65 1.99
N TYR A 671 23.71 -1.85 1.53
CA TYR A 671 22.52 -2.05 2.36
C TYR A 671 22.09 -3.52 2.44
N ARG A 672 22.98 -4.45 2.05
CA ARG A 672 22.76 -5.87 2.33
C ARG A 672 22.57 -6.09 3.84
N ASP A 673 21.52 -6.82 4.18
CA ASP A 673 21.13 -7.13 5.55
C ASP A 673 20.88 -5.88 6.43
N ALA A 674 20.63 -4.72 5.80
CA ALA A 674 20.33 -3.49 6.52
C ALA A 674 19.15 -3.66 7.48
N ARG A 675 19.18 -2.89 8.58
CA ARG A 675 18.13 -2.89 9.59
C ARG A 675 17.38 -1.58 9.59
N VAL A 676 16.10 -1.65 9.94
CA VAL A 676 15.27 -0.46 10.14
C VAL A 676 15.19 -0.18 11.63
N ASN A 677 15.47 1.06 12.03
CA ASN A 677 15.25 1.51 13.39
C ASN A 677 13.75 1.45 13.71
N ALA A 678 13.36 0.62 14.68
CA ALA A 678 11.96 0.40 15.03
C ALA A 678 11.22 1.65 15.53
N VAL A 679 11.95 2.68 15.93
CA VAL A 679 11.44 3.91 16.55
C VAL A 679 11.33 5.05 15.53
N HIS A 680 12.37 5.25 14.72
CA HIS A 680 12.42 6.36 13.75
C HIS A 680 12.21 5.92 12.30
N GLY A 681 12.10 4.61 12.02
CA GLY A 681 11.95 4.09 10.67
C GLY A 681 13.19 4.26 9.78
N SER A 682 14.31 4.73 10.33
CA SER A 682 15.53 5.01 9.57
C SER A 682 16.26 3.73 9.21
N VAL A 683 16.64 3.59 7.94
CA VAL A 683 17.41 2.44 7.46
C VAL A 683 18.90 2.63 7.76
N HIS A 684 19.50 1.65 8.43
CA HIS A 684 20.91 1.61 8.77
C HIS A 684 21.59 0.41 8.13
N LYS A 685 22.77 0.64 7.56
CA LYS A 685 23.65 -0.44 7.08
C LYS A 685 24.09 -1.29 8.27
N GLU A 686 24.15 -2.60 8.12
CA GLU A 686 24.81 -3.46 9.11
C GLU A 686 26.31 -3.09 9.17
N PRO A 687 26.92 -2.99 10.36
CA PRO A 687 28.37 -2.84 10.47
C PRO A 687 29.01 -4.05 9.80
N THR A 688 29.82 -3.80 8.77
CA THR A 688 30.64 -4.83 8.16
C THR A 688 31.50 -5.47 9.25
N THR A 689 31.23 -6.74 9.57
CA THR A 689 32.07 -7.53 10.47
C THR A 689 33.38 -7.84 9.77
N SER A 690 34.30 -6.86 9.81
CA SER A 690 35.63 -6.85 9.18
C SER A 690 35.67 -7.08 7.66
N PRO A 691 36.50 -6.31 6.93
CA PRO A 691 36.86 -6.70 5.58
C PRO A 691 37.71 -7.97 5.69
N THR A 692 37.25 -9.10 5.17
CA THR A 692 38.21 -10.09 4.65
C THR A 692 39.07 -9.35 3.65
N ALA A 693 40.33 -9.13 4.01
CA ALA A 693 41.30 -8.37 3.25
C ALA A 693 41.29 -8.78 1.77
N PRO A 694 41.45 -7.84 0.82
CA PRO A 694 41.72 -8.21 -0.55
C PRO A 694 43.03 -9.01 -0.55
N LYS A 695 42.99 -10.24 -1.07
CA LYS A 695 44.23 -10.95 -1.37
C LYS A 695 44.94 -10.19 -2.48
N GLU A 696 45.94 -9.41 -2.09
CA GLU A 696 47.01 -9.00 -2.99
C GLU A 696 47.65 -10.27 -3.56
N ASN A 697 47.45 -10.50 -4.85
CA ASN A 697 48.52 -10.72 -5.81
C ASN A 697 47.92 -10.86 -7.20
N GLY A 698 48.31 -9.94 -8.09
CA GLY A 698 48.10 -10.07 -9.52
C GLY A 698 48.90 -11.27 -10.04
N GLY A 699 48.24 -12.07 -10.88
CA GLY A 699 48.86 -13.18 -11.58
C GLY A 699 47.81 -13.95 -12.36
N TYR A 700 47.79 -13.77 -13.68
CA TYR A 700 47.14 -14.71 -14.58
C TYR A 700 47.87 -16.06 -14.48
N GLU A 701 47.22 -17.07 -13.88
CA GLU A 701 47.56 -18.48 -14.13
C GLU A 701 46.29 -19.33 -14.17
N ALA A 702 46.13 -20.04 -15.27
CA ALA A 702 45.14 -21.10 -15.43
C ALA A 702 45.71 -22.40 -14.87
N ALA A 703 44.98 -23.08 -13.97
CA ALA A 703 44.77 -24.54 -13.96
C ALA A 703 44.05 -25.03 -12.69
N ASN A 704 42.93 -25.72 -12.95
CA ASN A 704 42.48 -26.99 -12.36
C ASN A 704 42.36 -27.19 -10.83
N GLY A 705 41.14 -27.56 -10.44
CA GLY A 705 40.95 -28.69 -9.53
C GLY A 705 40.47 -28.34 -8.12
N GLY A 706 39.26 -27.82 -8.01
CA GLY A 706 38.55 -27.73 -6.73
C GLY A 706 37.12 -27.27 -7.00
N THR A 707 36.15 -28.14 -6.72
CA THR A 707 34.71 -27.96 -6.98
C THR A 707 34.19 -26.61 -6.48
N GLU A 708 34.20 -25.63 -7.38
CA GLU A 708 33.34 -24.46 -7.36
C GLU A 708 31.89 -24.95 -7.34
N ARG A 709 31.18 -24.70 -6.24
CA ARG A 709 29.72 -24.65 -6.32
C ARG A 709 29.39 -23.45 -7.20
N THR A 710 29.26 -23.69 -8.49
CA THR A 710 28.53 -22.82 -9.42
C THR A 710 27.24 -22.35 -8.72
N PRO A 711 26.99 -21.04 -8.60
CA PRO A 711 25.66 -20.55 -8.26
C PRO A 711 24.70 -21.22 -9.25
N SER A 712 23.64 -21.84 -8.76
CA SER A 712 22.78 -22.67 -9.59
C SER A 712 22.27 -21.87 -10.79
N LEU A 713 22.81 -22.15 -11.98
CA LEU A 713 22.36 -21.61 -13.28
C LEU A 713 20.87 -21.90 -13.57
N SER A 714 20.19 -22.68 -12.72
CA SER A 714 18.87 -23.26 -12.94
C SER A 714 17.67 -22.36 -12.61
N LEU A 715 17.87 -21.09 -12.25
CA LEU A 715 16.79 -20.14 -11.88
C LEU A 715 16.77 -18.84 -12.69
N ARG A 716 17.50 -18.79 -13.82
CA ARG A 716 17.45 -17.64 -14.74
C ARG A 716 16.59 -17.95 -15.96
N SER A 717 15.61 -17.09 -16.23
CA SER A 717 14.81 -17.14 -17.46
C SER A 717 15.36 -16.13 -18.49
N THR A 718 15.04 -16.34 -19.76
CA THR A 718 15.41 -15.43 -20.84
C THR A 718 14.32 -14.40 -21.05
N LEU A 719 14.71 -13.13 -21.11
CA LEU A 719 13.85 -11.99 -21.44
C LEU A 719 14.36 -11.36 -22.72
N THR A 720 13.48 -11.24 -23.72
CA THR A 720 13.78 -10.50 -24.95
C THR A 720 13.21 -9.11 -24.82
N LEU A 721 14.07 -8.10 -24.87
CA LEU A 721 13.70 -6.70 -24.88
C LEU A 721 13.08 -6.33 -26.23
N THR A 722 12.29 -5.26 -26.27
CA THR A 722 11.68 -4.69 -27.48
C THR A 722 12.68 -4.36 -28.60
N ASN A 723 13.95 -4.12 -28.27
CA ASN A 723 15.02 -3.89 -29.25
C ASN A 723 15.68 -5.20 -29.76
N GLY A 724 15.17 -6.37 -29.38
CA GLY A 724 15.69 -7.70 -29.73
C GLY A 724 16.84 -8.19 -28.85
N THR A 725 17.31 -7.40 -27.88
CA THR A 725 18.37 -7.83 -26.96
C THR A 725 17.84 -8.91 -26.03
N ILE A 726 18.59 -10.01 -25.90
CA ILE A 726 18.27 -11.09 -24.98
C ILE A 726 19.07 -10.86 -23.69
N THR A 727 18.36 -10.80 -22.56
CA THR A 727 18.93 -10.73 -21.23
C THR A 727 18.46 -11.91 -20.38
N HIS A 728 19.20 -12.19 -19.31
CA HIS A 728 18.84 -13.22 -18.34
C HIS A 728 18.34 -12.54 -17.06
N ILE A 729 17.15 -12.93 -16.63
CA ILE A 729 16.51 -12.40 -15.42
C ILE A 729 16.44 -13.51 -14.37
N ALA A 730 16.70 -13.16 -13.11
CA ALA A 730 16.61 -14.08 -12.00
C ALA A 730 15.17 -14.16 -11.49
N HIS A 731 14.76 -15.36 -11.06
CA HIS A 731 13.48 -15.52 -10.38
C HIS A 731 13.51 -14.85 -9.00
N TYR A 732 12.52 -14.01 -8.70
CA TYR A 732 12.33 -13.43 -7.38
C TYR A 732 11.48 -14.36 -6.52
N LYS A 733 12.09 -14.91 -5.47
CA LYS A 733 11.48 -15.93 -4.62
C LYS A 733 10.28 -15.41 -3.83
N ASP A 734 9.29 -16.26 -3.64
CA ASP A 734 8.23 -16.04 -2.66
C ASP A 734 8.77 -16.09 -1.21
N THR A 735 7.95 -15.65 -0.25
CA THR A 735 8.28 -15.80 1.17
C THR A 735 8.49 -17.27 1.55
N GLU A 736 9.65 -17.59 2.12
CA GLU A 736 10.01 -18.93 2.58
C GLU A 736 10.51 -18.93 4.05
N PRO A 737 10.00 -19.84 4.91
CA PRO A 737 8.87 -20.73 4.64
C PRO A 737 7.56 -19.93 4.53
N ALA A 738 6.70 -20.31 3.58
CA ALA A 738 5.38 -19.72 3.48
C ALA A 738 4.59 -19.98 4.78
N PRO A 739 3.83 -19.01 5.31
CA PRO A 739 3.03 -19.23 6.50
C PRO A 739 2.05 -20.39 6.33
N PHE A 740 1.75 -21.11 7.42
CA PHE A 740 1.01 -22.38 7.34
C PHE A 740 -0.33 -22.26 6.60
N ILE A 741 -1.10 -21.19 6.84
CA ILE A 741 -2.39 -20.95 6.19
C ILE A 741 -2.18 -20.76 4.68
N THR A 742 -1.25 -19.90 4.29
CA THR A 742 -0.92 -19.60 2.88
C THR A 742 -0.36 -20.84 2.17
N TRP A 743 0.55 -21.56 2.82
CA TRP A 743 1.08 -22.82 2.33
C TRP A 743 -0.05 -23.84 2.10
N SER A 744 -0.95 -24.00 3.08
CA SER A 744 -2.08 -24.93 2.98
C SER A 744 -3.01 -24.55 1.83
N ALA A 745 -3.36 -23.26 1.70
CA ALA A 745 -4.16 -22.75 0.59
C ALA A 745 -3.50 -23.05 -0.76
N ARG A 746 -2.20 -22.80 -0.91
CA ARG A 746 -1.44 -23.14 -2.14
C ARG A 746 -1.42 -24.65 -2.42
N GLN A 747 -1.31 -25.50 -1.40
CA GLN A 747 -1.39 -26.96 -1.60
C GLN A 747 -2.79 -27.39 -2.07
N PHE A 748 -3.85 -26.86 -1.46
CA PHE A 748 -5.23 -27.15 -1.89
C PHE A 748 -5.51 -26.62 -3.29
N GLN A 749 -5.01 -25.43 -3.62
CA GLN A 749 -5.11 -24.85 -4.96
C GLN A 749 -4.45 -25.80 -5.96
N TYR A 750 -3.24 -26.27 -5.65
CA TYR A 750 -2.50 -27.15 -6.55
C TYR A 750 -3.13 -28.54 -6.75
N TYR A 751 -3.72 -29.14 -5.71
CA TYR A 751 -4.20 -30.52 -5.76
C TYR A 751 -5.71 -30.69 -5.91
N VAL A 752 -6.50 -29.68 -5.53
CA VAL A 752 -7.96 -29.77 -5.42
C VAL A 752 -8.63 -28.68 -6.26
N PHE A 753 -8.26 -27.41 -6.04
CA PHE A 753 -8.89 -26.25 -6.66
C PHE A 753 -7.96 -25.62 -7.71
N THR A 754 -7.60 -26.40 -8.74
CA THR A 754 -6.52 -26.04 -9.68
C THR A 754 -6.77 -24.79 -10.51
N THR A 755 -8.03 -24.37 -10.61
CA THR A 755 -8.46 -23.19 -11.37
C THR A 755 -8.74 -21.98 -10.49
N PHE A 756 -8.68 -22.13 -9.16
CA PHE A 756 -8.98 -21.05 -8.22
C PHE A 756 -7.73 -20.22 -7.96
N SER A 757 -7.92 -18.97 -7.55
CA SER A 757 -6.92 -18.15 -6.88
C SER A 757 -6.60 -18.71 -5.49
N VAL A 758 -5.54 -18.22 -4.84
CA VAL A 758 -5.21 -18.60 -3.46
C VAL A 758 -6.31 -18.11 -2.50
N SER A 759 -6.85 -16.91 -2.73
CA SER A 759 -7.94 -16.33 -1.94
C SER A 759 -9.23 -17.15 -2.10
N GLU A 760 -9.61 -17.50 -3.34
CA GLU A 760 -10.76 -18.37 -3.62
C GLU A 760 -10.58 -19.75 -3.00
N THR A 761 -9.37 -20.30 -3.04
CA THR A 761 -9.05 -21.57 -2.40
C THR A 761 -9.22 -21.49 -0.88
N LEU A 762 -8.74 -20.43 -0.25
CA LEU A 762 -8.92 -20.22 1.19
C LEU A 762 -10.42 -20.12 1.55
N LYS A 763 -11.20 -19.35 0.78
CA LYS A 763 -12.66 -19.26 0.92
C LYS A 763 -13.31 -20.65 0.84
N ALA A 764 -12.92 -21.47 -0.15
CA ALA A 764 -13.42 -22.84 -0.32
C ALA A 764 -13.03 -23.77 0.83
N MET A 765 -11.80 -23.66 1.35
CA MET A 765 -11.34 -24.42 2.51
C MET A 765 -12.17 -24.09 3.76
N ILE A 766 -12.36 -22.80 4.06
CA ILE A 766 -13.16 -22.35 5.21
C ILE A 766 -14.60 -22.88 5.11
N LEU A 767 -15.22 -22.83 3.93
CA LEU A 767 -16.57 -23.37 3.70
C LEU A 767 -16.65 -24.88 3.90
N LEU A 768 -15.64 -25.62 3.41
CA LEU A 768 -15.56 -27.07 3.58
C LEU A 768 -15.42 -27.43 5.06
N ASP A 769 -14.58 -26.72 5.80
CA ASP A 769 -14.39 -26.94 7.23
C ASP A 769 -15.66 -26.63 8.03
N ALA A 770 -16.34 -25.52 7.71
CA ALA A 770 -17.63 -25.19 8.33
C ALA A 770 -18.68 -26.29 8.08
N LEU A 771 -18.75 -26.82 6.85
CA LEU A 771 -19.66 -27.92 6.51
C LEU A 771 -19.34 -29.19 7.32
N VAL A 772 -18.06 -29.54 7.45
CA VAL A 772 -17.62 -30.69 8.25
C VAL A 772 -17.99 -30.51 9.72
N VAL A 773 -17.77 -29.33 10.29
CA VAL A 773 -18.14 -29.02 11.68
C VAL A 773 -19.66 -29.16 11.88
N VAL A 774 -20.47 -28.60 10.98
CA VAL A 774 -21.94 -28.72 11.04
C VAL A 774 -22.37 -30.19 10.96
N LEU A 775 -21.78 -30.99 10.06
CA LEU A 775 -22.07 -32.42 9.96
C LEU A 775 -21.70 -33.19 11.23
N VAL A 776 -20.55 -32.90 11.83
CA VAL A 776 -20.14 -33.52 13.11
C VAL A 776 -21.11 -33.14 14.23
N LEU A 777 -21.50 -31.88 14.33
CA LEU A 777 -22.48 -31.42 15.33
C LEU A 777 -23.84 -32.09 15.13
N LEU A 778 -24.33 -32.20 13.89
CA LEU A 778 -25.59 -32.90 13.59
C LEU A 778 -25.52 -34.39 13.97
N LEU A 779 -24.39 -35.06 13.73
CA LEU A 779 -24.17 -36.45 14.13
C LEU A 779 -24.14 -36.60 15.67
N LEU A 780 -23.54 -35.66 16.38
CA LEU A 780 -23.52 -35.63 17.85
C LEU A 780 -24.92 -35.39 18.42
N ILE A 781 -25.68 -34.43 17.87
CA ILE A 781 -27.07 -34.16 18.25
C ILE A 781 -27.95 -35.38 17.98
N LEU A 782 -27.79 -36.04 16.82
CA LEU A 782 -28.54 -37.26 16.49
C LEU A 782 -28.20 -38.40 17.46
N ARG A 783 -26.93 -38.55 17.87
CA ARG A 783 -26.53 -39.51 18.90
C ARG A 783 -27.18 -39.20 20.25
N LEU A 784 -27.13 -37.93 20.69
CA LEU A 784 -27.76 -37.47 21.92
C LEU A 784 -29.27 -37.73 21.90
N TYR A 785 -29.95 -37.37 20.80
CA TYR A 785 -31.37 -37.63 20.62
C TYR A 785 -31.70 -39.12 20.69
N ARG A 786 -30.91 -39.99 20.04
CA ARG A 786 -31.08 -41.45 20.13
C ARG A 786 -30.87 -41.99 21.55
N CYS A 787 -29.91 -41.44 22.30
CA CYS A 787 -29.70 -41.81 23.70
C CYS A 787 -30.89 -41.41 24.58
N LEU A 788 -31.37 -40.16 24.45
CA LEU A 788 -32.53 -39.66 25.19
C LEU A 788 -33.83 -40.38 24.80
N TRP A 789 -34.02 -40.70 23.52
CA TRP A 789 -35.16 -41.47 23.03
C TRP A 789 -35.17 -42.90 23.59
N ARG A 790 -34.00 -43.58 23.61
CA ARG A 790 -33.88 -44.91 24.23
C ARG A 790 -34.16 -44.88 25.74
N GLN A 791 -33.74 -43.84 26.46
CA GLN A 791 -34.11 -43.66 27.87
C GLN A 791 -35.62 -43.46 28.06
N ARG A 792 -36.31 -42.83 27.10
CA ARG A 792 -37.75 -42.58 27.18
C ARG A 792 -38.61 -43.77 26.74
N SER A 793 -38.11 -44.60 25.82
CA SER A 793 -38.79 -45.81 25.34
C SER A 793 -38.57 -47.05 26.21
N SER A 794 -37.53 -47.04 27.06
CA SER A 794 -37.27 -48.08 28.04
C SER A 794 -37.80 -47.61 29.38
N GLY A 795 -39.04 -47.95 29.71
CA GLY A 795 -39.69 -47.55 30.97
C GLY A 795 -39.11 -48.18 32.23
N ASP A 796 -37.81 -48.49 32.31
CA ASP A 796 -37.18 -49.05 33.49
C ASP A 796 -35.70 -48.67 33.65
N ARG A 797 -35.27 -48.68 34.91
CA ARG A 797 -34.12 -48.01 35.54
C ARG A 797 -32.76 -48.08 34.80
N LEU A 798 -32.04 -46.95 34.91
CA LEU A 798 -30.63 -46.69 34.57
C LEU A 798 -29.68 -47.89 34.54
N PRO A 799 -28.79 -47.94 33.53
CA PRO A 799 -27.38 -48.18 33.83
C PRO A 799 -26.45 -47.11 33.22
N HIS A 800 -25.36 -46.85 33.96
CA HIS A 800 -24.30 -45.89 33.68
C HIS A 800 -23.71 -45.98 32.26
N CYS A 801 -23.64 -44.84 31.57
CA CYS A 801 -22.74 -44.66 30.42
C CYS A 801 -21.30 -44.45 30.94
N ASN A 802 -20.55 -45.54 31.08
CA ASN A 802 -19.09 -45.44 31.17
C ASN A 802 -18.50 -45.25 29.76
N VAL A 803 -17.68 -44.21 29.63
CA VAL A 803 -16.79 -44.01 28.50
C VAL A 803 -15.62 -44.99 28.68
N GLU A 804 -15.69 -46.17 28.05
CA GLU A 804 -14.52 -47.03 27.91
C GLU A 804 -13.77 -46.68 26.61
N ALA A 805 -12.54 -46.22 26.79
CA ALA A 805 -11.52 -46.15 25.76
C ALA A 805 -10.84 -47.52 25.59
N SER A 806 -10.57 -47.92 24.35
CA SER A 806 -9.60 -48.97 24.01
C SER A 806 -9.17 -48.76 22.54
N PRO A 807 -7.98 -49.19 22.06
CA PRO A 807 -7.21 -50.34 22.58
C PRO A 807 -5.66 -50.27 22.48
N HIS A 808 -5.04 -51.32 23.04
CA HIS A 808 -3.72 -51.91 22.73
C HIS A 808 -2.41 -51.21 23.14
N ALA A 809 -1.73 -51.84 24.11
CA ALA A 809 -0.33 -52.28 23.95
C ALA A 809 -0.05 -53.49 24.86
N SER A 810 0.25 -54.65 24.25
CA SER A 810 1.01 -55.73 24.91
C SER A 810 2.51 -55.48 24.70
N PRO A 811 3.37 -56.08 25.52
CA PRO A 811 3.96 -57.32 25.00
C PRO A 811 4.08 -58.46 26.03
N MET A 812 4.08 -59.64 25.43
CA MET A 812 4.56 -60.94 25.90
C MET A 812 5.61 -60.88 27.03
N MET A 813 5.40 -61.70 28.06
CA MET A 813 6.44 -62.65 28.48
C MET A 813 5.82 -63.96 28.95
N ARG A 814 6.27 -65.04 28.30
CA ARG A 814 5.94 -66.44 28.56
C ARG A 814 7.21 -67.04 29.15
N GLY A 815 7.18 -67.65 30.35
CA GLY A 815 8.34 -68.43 30.81
C GLY A 815 8.43 -68.80 32.29
N ARG A 816 7.96 -70.02 32.61
CA ARG A 816 8.57 -71.04 33.50
C ARG A 816 8.90 -70.74 34.98
N ASN A 817 8.08 -71.37 35.84
CA ASN A 817 8.41 -72.29 36.93
C ASN A 817 9.81 -72.29 37.61
N LYS A 818 9.72 -72.09 38.94
CA LYS A 818 10.26 -72.90 40.06
C LYS A 818 11.75 -72.83 40.45
N THR A 819 11.91 -72.50 41.75
CA THR A 819 12.75 -73.09 42.81
C THR A 819 14.26 -72.83 42.87
N ARG A 820 14.69 -72.30 44.03
CA ARG A 820 15.80 -72.79 44.89
C ARG A 820 15.57 -72.22 46.31
N ARG A 821 15.37 -73.06 47.35
CA ARG A 821 16.40 -73.55 48.28
C ARG A 821 17.77 -73.87 47.67
N GLY A 822 18.82 -73.37 48.32
CA GLY A 822 20.06 -74.11 48.61
C GLY A 822 21.23 -73.96 47.64
N SER A 823 22.37 -73.53 48.22
CA SER A 823 23.78 -73.51 47.76
C SER A 823 24.10 -72.77 46.47
#